data_AF-A0A7H8QSX3-F1
#
_entry.id   AF-A0A7H8QSX3-F1
#
_cell.length_a   1.000
_cell.length_b   1.000
_cell.length_c   1.000
_cell.angle_alpha   90.00
_cell.angle_beta   90.00
_cell.angle_gamma   90.00
#
_symmetry.space_group_name_H-M   'P 1'
#
loop_
_entity.id
_entity.type
_entity.pdbx_description
1 polymer ?
#
loop_
_entity_poly.entity_id
_entity_poly.type
_entity_poly.pdbx_seq_one_letter_code
_entity_poly.pdbx_strand_id
1 'polypeptide(L)'
;MDTANDIHDVIIIGAGPCGLAVAARLREETPSAMFTDEEHQRYHWIKKHRGKMSLVRGQRRKHKGVRADRYTGSSDTSMTKTNHQEPSEEEKCCVQERKYSTIVLDSSGNRWMERWNKAFRALEIDYLRSPMFFHVDPGDRDGLLAYTRETGREKELCELSGCVGHEISKHKRKKMRNQSQFPRESEINERDRKDYYTPSAKLFADYCASIITRYGLNGMDQIQQSDVHNIQFSEIEGTPDNNKLFTISTCHGQLRSRAVVLAIGPGHVKMMPWELSQDEQLAACHSSEIGIKFPSPLLAKKIEHRQTTNMVVIGGGLTSAQISHIATRKGVTKVWHLMRGDLKVKHFDVSLNWMGKFKNYDKAVFWSADDDEERLGMLQYARNGGSITPRYHKLLKQHIAHDRLSIHTNTVVRDKHFDSVSQTWQLTTDPPIAGLPECIDYICFATGMKTDITQMPMLQSMNRDYPIETLQGLPCLTDDLMWKNDVPLFVTGRLAALRLGPAGPNLEGARLGAERIAWALEDVPGISRGVGHDRSSLDEDLQKAFCGLGNRYDKMAITTPAAKTATKGNKKLKFLVIGAGSRGHAYSEAVVESTSAAIYAVAEPRPYNRQEFGDTFIWGEGGRPAEGQAFEDWKDWLQWEQTRRQKVERGEENVPEGVDGVFVCALDELHVEIMCAIAPLNLHVLCEKPLATSLKDCLAIYRSFVPHGKEDVAPSKVFSIGHVMRYSPHNMHLRRLLLTDRVIGDIVSLEHTEPVGYWHFSHSYVRGNWRRETPEGVGSLLTKSCHDVDFLVWLLSSPPPGAPRDTPPHHPRSITSSGVLTQFQSKRKPKEAGTATNCLTCPIERQCTYSAVRIYKEKQLDKGDTKWPLNIVCPDIEDTFKTSGIAAAEKQLMGKLAEDYDKNSTPDEKIASRPWFGRCVYESDNNVCDDQFVTIRWDDDEDESIKKFPSRIAKTATLHMIAPTQKQCERRGWVYGTEGEIEYDSRTIRIYSFATNEFTTIEIPKAKNPKEDRTHGGGDWGLARMYVAAVDAVENQGWDVRDAQNHFIGCTLEEAVRSHAVVFAAEEARREEKVVKWQEWWNQNLKSQVAV
;
A
#
# COMPACT_ATOMS: atom_id res chain seq x y z
N MET A 1 49.17 27.28 1.46
CA MET A 1 47.92 27.49 2.20
C MET A 1 46.95 26.48 1.64
N ASP A 2 46.66 25.44 2.41
CA ASP A 2 46.02 24.21 1.96
C ASP A 2 44.56 24.43 1.56
N THR A 3 44.27 24.37 0.26
CA THR A 3 42.94 24.57 -0.34
C THR A 3 42.05 23.32 -0.28
N ALA A 4 42.48 22.26 0.42
CA ALA A 4 41.75 20.99 0.51
C ALA A 4 40.74 20.91 1.67
N ASN A 5 40.69 21.91 2.57
CA ASN A 5 39.85 21.91 3.78
C ASN A 5 38.49 22.63 3.68
N ASP A 6 38.09 23.11 2.49
CA ASP A 6 37.12 24.23 2.40
C ASP A 6 35.81 23.91 1.64
N ILE A 7 35.46 22.63 1.44
CA ILE A 7 34.23 22.21 0.74
C ILE A 7 33.44 21.24 1.64
N HIS A 8 32.22 21.63 1.98
CA HIS A 8 31.26 20.79 2.68
C HIS A 8 30.49 19.88 1.72
N ASP A 9 30.00 18.73 2.20
CA ASP A 9 29.08 17.90 1.41
C ASP A 9 27.70 18.56 1.35
N VAL A 10 27.22 19.04 2.50
CA VAL A 10 25.88 19.62 2.64
C VAL A 10 25.93 20.86 3.53
N ILE A 11 25.39 21.99 3.05
CA ILE A 11 25.10 23.16 3.87
C ILE A 11 23.58 23.23 4.10
N ILE A 12 23.14 23.26 5.36
CA ILE A 12 21.73 23.42 5.72
C ILE A 12 21.50 24.87 6.16
N ILE A 13 20.61 25.59 5.47
CA ILE A 13 20.24 26.97 5.82
C ILE A 13 18.91 26.93 6.59
N GLY A 14 18.99 27.16 7.89
CA GLY A 14 17.88 27.17 8.85
C GLY A 14 18.00 26.05 9.90
N ALA A 15 18.09 26.43 11.17
CA ALA A 15 18.19 25.54 12.33
C ALA A 15 16.82 25.31 13.02
N GLY A 16 15.72 25.46 12.28
CA GLY A 16 14.36 25.18 12.75
C GLY A 16 13.98 23.70 12.68
N PRO A 17 12.69 23.34 12.86
CA PRO A 17 12.25 21.95 12.89
C PRO A 17 12.61 21.15 11.63
N CYS A 18 12.47 21.75 10.45
CA CYS A 18 12.78 21.07 9.19
C CYS A 18 14.29 20.87 9.00
N GLY A 19 15.11 21.85 9.41
CA GLY A 19 16.57 21.73 9.37
C GLY A 19 17.08 20.68 10.36
N LEU A 20 16.50 20.63 11.57
CA LEU A 20 16.82 19.61 12.57
C LEU A 20 16.43 18.22 12.07
N ALA A 21 15.25 18.06 11.45
CA ALA A 21 14.83 16.79 10.87
C ALA A 21 15.80 16.32 9.77
N VAL A 22 16.24 17.22 8.87
CA VAL A 22 17.23 16.90 7.83
C VAL A 22 18.56 16.50 8.47
N ALA A 23 19.09 17.31 9.39
CA ALA A 23 20.38 17.03 10.04
C ALA A 23 20.36 15.71 10.83
N ALA A 24 19.26 15.42 11.55
CA ALA A 24 19.08 14.15 12.23
C ALA A 24 18.99 12.99 11.22
N ARG A 25 18.23 13.16 10.13
CA ARG A 25 18.07 12.11 9.12
C ARG A 25 19.39 11.78 8.41
N LEU A 26 20.25 12.76 8.17
CA LEU A 26 21.59 12.55 7.58
C LEU A 26 22.55 11.79 8.51
N ARG A 27 22.30 11.80 9.83
CA ARG A 27 23.05 11.03 10.83
C ARG A 27 22.47 9.66 11.12
N GLU A 28 21.21 9.46 10.76
CA GLU A 28 20.48 8.24 11.03
C GLU A 28 20.78 7.20 9.94
N GLU A 29 21.29 6.03 10.36
CA GLU A 29 21.61 4.91 9.47
C GLU A 29 20.33 4.27 8.88
N THR A 30 19.29 4.44 9.68
CA THR A 30 17.83 4.47 9.57
C THR A 30 17.04 5.34 8.61
N PRO A 31 16.64 4.97 7.40
CA PRO A 31 15.30 5.38 7.01
C PRO A 31 14.35 4.86 8.11
N SER A 32 13.56 5.71 8.78
CA SER A 32 12.68 5.19 9.84
C SER A 32 11.90 3.98 9.32
N ALA A 33 11.61 3.01 10.19
CA ALA A 33 10.76 1.84 9.90
C ALA A 33 9.28 2.24 9.72
N MET A 34 9.05 3.24 8.89
CA MET A 34 7.90 4.12 8.88
C MET A 34 7.50 4.45 7.45
N PHE A 35 7.45 3.41 6.61
CA PHE A 35 6.48 3.44 5.53
C PHE A 35 5.09 3.45 6.15
N THR A 36 4.61 4.64 6.49
CA THR A 36 3.18 4.87 6.47
C THR A 36 2.69 4.59 5.05
N ASP A 37 1.44 4.18 4.89
CA ASP A 37 0.78 4.09 3.56
C ASP A 37 0.98 5.36 2.71
N GLU A 38 1.29 6.49 3.37
CA GLU A 38 1.58 7.80 2.79
C GLU A 38 2.92 7.86 2.03
N GLU A 39 3.91 7.03 2.35
CA GLU A 39 5.19 6.96 1.62
C GLU A 39 5.23 5.83 0.58
N HIS A 40 4.47 4.75 0.80
CA HIS A 40 4.34 3.65 -0.17
C HIS A 40 3.59 4.04 -1.46
N GLN A 41 2.83 5.13 -1.46
CA GLN A 41 2.06 5.59 -2.62
C GLN A 41 2.86 6.46 -3.62
N ARG A 42 4.14 6.77 -3.36
CA ARG A 42 4.99 7.56 -4.28
C ARG A 42 5.67 6.69 -5.34
N TYR A 43 4.91 6.37 -6.39
CA TYR A 43 5.32 5.50 -7.50
C TYR A 43 6.46 6.03 -8.41
N HIS A 44 6.85 7.31 -8.30
CA HIS A 44 7.99 7.86 -9.05
C HIS A 44 9.32 7.79 -8.29
N TRP A 45 9.25 7.90 -6.97
CA TRP A 45 10.42 8.03 -6.10
C TRP A 45 11.14 6.69 -5.84
N ILE A 46 10.38 5.63 -5.51
CA ILE A 46 10.88 4.24 -5.35
C ILE A 46 11.44 3.69 -6.68
N LYS A 47 10.90 4.17 -7.82
CA LYS A 47 11.33 3.75 -9.15
C LYS A 47 12.70 4.34 -9.53
N LYS A 48 13.02 5.54 -9.03
CA LYS A 48 14.30 6.25 -9.28
C LYS A 48 15.44 5.76 -8.37
N HIS A 49 15.17 5.38 -7.11
CA HIS A 49 16.20 5.04 -6.11
C HIS A 49 16.19 3.56 -5.65
N ARG A 50 15.64 2.66 -6.48
CA ARG A 50 15.36 1.24 -6.18
C ARG A 50 16.58 0.37 -5.81
N GLY A 51 17.79 0.94 -5.73
CA GLY A 51 19.03 0.25 -5.40
C GLY A 51 19.87 0.87 -4.27
N LYS A 52 19.47 1.97 -3.61
CA LYS A 52 20.34 2.68 -2.64
C LYS A 52 19.88 2.71 -1.18
N MET A 53 18.65 2.29 -0.86
CA MET A 53 18.11 2.35 0.50
C MET A 53 18.58 1.21 1.44
N SER A 54 19.15 1.57 2.61
CA SER A 54 19.40 0.63 3.72
C SER A 54 18.45 0.89 4.90
N LEU A 55 17.44 0.06 5.15
CA LEU A 55 16.53 0.14 6.31
C LEU A 55 17.03 -0.73 7.50
N VAL A 56 17.85 -0.19 8.40
CA VAL A 56 18.14 -0.74 9.76
C VAL A 56 16.85 -1.21 10.49
N ARG A 57 16.85 -2.49 10.85
CA ARG A 57 15.99 -2.99 11.92
C ARG A 57 16.74 -2.78 13.24
N GLY A 58 16.08 -2.16 14.21
CA GLY A 58 16.55 -2.09 15.59
C GLY A 58 16.89 -3.49 16.13
N GLN A 59 18.10 -3.64 16.63
CA GLN A 59 18.54 -4.81 17.36
C GLN A 59 17.83 -4.87 18.72
N ARG A 60 17.19 -6.00 19.03
CA ARG A 60 16.99 -6.44 20.43
C ARG A 60 17.84 -7.68 20.68
N ARG A 61 19.05 -7.46 21.20
CA ARG A 61 19.76 -8.49 21.97
C ARG A 61 19.15 -8.55 23.36
N LYS A 62 18.85 -9.78 23.81
CA LYS A 62 18.39 -10.12 25.16
C LYS A 62 19.45 -9.74 26.20
N HIS A 63 19.13 -8.82 27.11
CA HIS A 63 19.74 -8.79 28.44
C HIS A 63 18.90 -9.67 29.37
N LYS A 64 19.50 -10.74 29.90
CA LYS A 64 18.92 -11.54 30.98
C LYS A 64 19.08 -10.79 32.30
N GLY A 65 17.94 -10.53 32.95
CA GLY A 65 17.72 -10.49 34.40
C GLY A 65 18.57 -9.53 35.24
N VAL A 66 17.99 -8.42 35.68
CA VAL A 66 18.29 -7.84 37.00
C VAL A 66 16.98 -7.32 37.62
N ARG A 67 16.65 -7.87 38.80
CA ARG A 67 15.59 -7.40 39.69
C ARG A 67 15.91 -6.00 40.19
N ALA A 68 14.90 -5.14 40.26
CA ALA A 68 14.97 -3.91 41.02
C ALA A 68 15.02 -4.23 42.52
N ASP A 69 16.05 -3.76 43.22
CA ASP A 69 16.00 -3.54 44.66
C ASP A 69 16.74 -2.26 45.05
N ARG A 70 16.27 -1.71 46.18
CA ARG A 70 16.31 -0.30 46.59
C ARG A 70 17.69 0.29 46.85
N TYR A 71 17.79 1.59 46.56
CA TYR A 71 18.83 2.51 47.01
C TYR A 71 18.86 2.65 48.54
N THR A 72 20.00 2.34 49.16
CA THR A 72 20.46 2.89 50.45
C THR A 72 21.99 2.93 50.45
N GLY A 73 22.55 4.10 50.78
CA GLY A 73 23.98 4.38 50.72
C GLY A 73 24.77 4.13 52.01
N SER A 74 26.06 4.49 51.90
CA SER A 74 27.13 4.45 52.92
C SER A 74 27.59 3.02 53.28
N SER A 75 28.87 2.71 53.49
CA SER A 75 30.05 3.53 53.76
C SER A 75 31.29 2.62 53.72
N ASP A 76 32.40 3.20 53.30
CA ASP A 76 33.75 3.06 53.86
C ASP A 76 34.66 1.82 53.69
N THR A 77 35.93 2.19 53.51
CA THR A 77 37.22 1.52 53.81
C THR A 77 37.61 0.29 52.97
N SER A 78 38.60 0.34 52.07
CA SER A 78 40.05 0.66 52.12
C SER A 78 40.89 -0.60 51.93
N MET A 79 42.04 -0.41 51.25
CA MET A 79 43.23 -1.29 51.10
C MET A 79 43.27 -2.10 49.79
N THR A 80 43.87 -1.61 48.69
CA THR A 80 45.30 -1.35 48.34
C THR A 80 46.18 -2.56 48.06
N LYS A 81 46.93 -2.43 46.94
CA LYS A 81 48.16 -3.14 46.44
C LYS A 81 47.86 -4.15 45.32
N THR A 82 48.55 -4.18 44.17
CA THR A 82 49.78 -3.51 43.67
C THR A 82 49.92 -3.71 42.15
N ASN A 83 50.61 -2.76 41.51
CA ASN A 83 51.18 -2.69 40.15
C ASN A 83 51.46 -4.00 39.37
N HIS A 84 51.24 -4.01 38.05
CA HIS A 84 52.26 -3.63 37.04
C HIS A 84 51.77 -3.84 35.59
N GLN A 85 52.12 -2.86 34.75
CA GLN A 85 52.41 -2.93 33.30
C GLN A 85 51.30 -3.20 32.27
N GLU A 86 51.24 -2.28 31.31
CA GLU A 86 50.50 -2.32 30.05
C GLU A 86 50.77 -3.59 29.22
N PRO A 87 49.79 -4.00 28.42
CA PRO A 87 50.06 -4.48 27.07
C PRO A 87 49.40 -3.59 26.00
N SER A 88 50.27 -3.18 25.07
CA SER A 88 50.10 -2.88 23.65
C SER A 88 48.72 -2.79 23.01
N GLU A 89 48.65 -1.79 22.13
CA GLU A 89 47.80 -1.66 20.95
C GLU A 89 47.45 -2.97 20.25
N GLU A 90 46.17 -3.08 19.88
CA GLU A 90 45.51 -3.99 18.93
C GLU A 90 44.37 -4.82 19.55
N GLU A 91 43.24 -4.15 19.80
CA GLU A 91 41.88 -4.69 19.60
C GLU A 91 40.85 -3.60 19.97
N LYS A 92 40.70 -2.59 19.11
CA LYS A 92 39.48 -1.77 19.07
C LYS A 92 38.59 -2.33 17.98
N CYS A 93 37.42 -2.85 18.37
CA CYS A 93 36.35 -3.24 17.46
C CYS A 93 35.93 -2.02 16.61
N CYS A 94 36.30 -2.03 15.33
CA CYS A 94 36.09 -0.93 14.39
C CYS A 94 34.63 -0.87 13.91
N VAL A 95 33.86 0.10 14.40
CA VAL A 95 32.64 0.61 13.74
C VAL A 95 33.05 1.88 13.02
N GLN A 96 33.16 1.88 11.69
CA GLN A 96 33.45 3.09 10.90
C GLN A 96 32.15 3.91 10.72
N GLU A 97 32.12 5.13 11.27
CA GLU A 97 30.98 6.07 11.26
C GLU A 97 30.65 6.62 9.86
N ARG A 98 29.36 6.63 9.48
CA ARG A 98 28.83 7.39 8.33
C ARG A 98 28.90 8.90 8.60
N LYS A 99 29.74 9.66 7.90
CA LYS A 99 29.90 11.11 8.19
C LYS A 99 29.88 11.98 6.93
N TYR A 100 28.73 12.60 6.66
CA TYR A 100 28.68 13.80 5.80
C TYR A 100 29.38 14.97 6.53
N SER A 101 30.18 15.74 5.81
CA SER A 101 30.62 17.06 6.25
C SER A 101 29.45 18.03 6.12
N THR A 102 28.84 18.40 7.26
CA THR A 102 27.65 19.25 7.31
C THR A 102 27.85 20.44 8.24
N ILE A 103 27.51 21.63 7.75
CA ILE A 103 27.40 22.87 8.54
C ILE A 103 25.99 23.44 8.39
N VAL A 104 25.48 24.02 9.48
CA VAL A 104 24.15 24.62 9.56
C VAL A 104 24.30 26.12 9.74
N LEU A 105 23.61 26.91 8.92
CA LEU A 105 23.62 28.37 8.98
C LEU A 105 22.24 28.85 9.44
N ASP A 106 22.15 29.62 10.52
CA ASP A 106 20.90 30.25 10.97
C ASP A 106 21.13 31.68 11.46
N SER A 107 20.33 32.63 11.01
CA SER A 107 20.47 34.03 11.41
C SER A 107 19.99 34.33 12.84
N SER A 108 19.20 33.44 13.44
CA SER A 108 18.52 33.66 14.71
C SER A 108 19.37 33.30 15.92
N GLY A 109 20.40 32.47 15.74
CA GLY A 109 21.33 32.03 16.78
C GLY A 109 22.11 30.77 16.41
N ASN A 110 23.05 30.39 17.27
CA ASN A 110 23.91 29.21 17.13
C ASN A 110 23.35 27.94 17.81
N ARG A 111 22.03 27.88 18.03
CA ARG A 111 21.37 26.73 18.66
C ARG A 111 20.19 26.27 17.82
N TRP A 112 19.97 24.96 17.79
CA TRP A 112 18.77 24.38 17.22
C TRP A 112 17.50 24.96 17.85
N MET A 113 16.47 25.15 17.03
CA MET A 113 15.15 25.62 17.45
C MET A 113 15.13 27.02 18.08
N GLU A 114 16.21 27.80 18.03
CA GLU A 114 16.32 29.10 18.72
C GLU A 114 15.18 30.06 18.35
N ARG A 115 14.90 30.21 17.05
CA ARG A 115 13.80 31.07 16.56
C ARG A 115 12.43 30.61 17.07
N TRP A 116 12.20 29.30 17.04
CA TRP A 116 10.96 28.68 17.52
C TRP A 116 10.78 28.88 19.03
N ASN A 117 11.84 28.64 19.80
CA ASN A 117 11.85 28.81 21.25
C ASN A 117 11.67 30.28 21.65
N LYS A 118 12.29 31.22 20.93
CA LYS A 118 12.05 32.66 21.10
C LYS A 118 10.58 33.01 20.83
N ALA A 119 9.99 32.48 19.76
CA ALA A 119 8.58 32.70 19.45
C ALA A 119 7.63 32.10 20.50
N PHE A 120 7.91 30.89 20.99
CA PHE A 120 7.12 30.24 22.05
C PHE A 120 7.14 31.04 23.36
N ARG A 121 8.30 31.56 23.76
CA ARG A 121 8.43 32.45 24.93
C ARG A 121 7.71 33.77 24.72
N ALA A 122 7.90 34.40 23.56
CA ALA A 122 7.29 35.69 23.23
C ALA A 122 5.76 35.64 23.20
N LEU A 123 5.20 34.52 22.72
CA LEU A 123 3.76 34.28 22.61
C LEU A 123 3.18 33.44 23.77
N GLU A 124 3.95 33.20 24.83
CA GLU A 124 3.53 32.40 26.00
C GLU A 124 2.78 31.11 25.60
N ILE A 125 3.35 30.37 24.65
CA ILE A 125 2.71 29.17 24.09
C ILE A 125 2.93 28.00 25.05
N ASP A 126 1.87 27.62 25.77
CA ASP A 126 1.91 26.49 26.70
C ASP A 126 1.90 25.12 25.99
N TYR A 127 1.12 24.98 24.92
CA TYR A 127 0.90 23.73 24.21
C TYR A 127 0.93 23.95 22.70
N LEU A 128 1.45 22.96 21.97
CA LEU A 128 1.49 22.99 20.52
C LEU A 128 0.08 22.84 19.92
N ARG A 129 -0.07 23.29 18.67
CA ARG A 129 -1.24 22.97 17.83
C ARG A 129 -1.14 21.57 17.22
N SER A 130 0.08 21.11 16.97
CA SER A 130 0.37 19.84 16.31
C SER A 130 0.17 18.65 17.25
N PRO A 131 -0.43 17.55 16.76
CA PRO A 131 -0.57 16.31 17.53
C PRO A 131 0.78 15.60 17.71
N MET A 132 0.84 14.63 18.64
CA MET A 132 2.07 13.96 19.06
C MET A 132 2.87 13.30 17.93
N PHE A 133 2.21 12.79 16.89
CA PHE A 133 2.86 12.13 15.74
C PHE A 133 3.49 13.11 14.74
N PHE A 134 3.33 14.43 14.94
CA PHE A 134 4.01 15.47 14.16
C PHE A 134 5.19 16.04 14.96
N HIS A 135 6.36 15.44 14.75
CA HIS A 135 7.63 15.83 15.37
C HIS A 135 8.79 15.66 14.37
N VAL A 136 10.03 15.93 14.79
CA VAL A 136 11.21 16.02 13.91
C VAL A 136 12.10 14.77 13.90
N ASP A 137 11.72 13.71 14.62
CA ASP A 137 12.57 12.53 14.81
C ASP A 137 12.49 11.61 13.58
N PRO A 138 13.61 11.35 12.89
CA PRO A 138 13.64 10.47 11.73
C PRO A 138 13.65 8.98 12.08
N GLY A 139 13.70 8.57 13.36
CA GLY A 139 13.82 7.16 13.75
C GLY A 139 12.48 6.47 14.08
N ASP A 140 11.53 7.20 14.67
CA ASP A 140 10.28 6.63 15.19
C ASP A 140 9.10 7.61 15.09
N ARG A 141 7.94 7.17 14.58
CA ARG A 141 6.70 7.97 14.53
C ARG A 141 6.07 8.24 15.86
N ASP A 142 6.13 7.25 16.72
CA ASP A 142 5.51 7.34 18.02
C ASP A 142 6.58 7.80 19.02
N GLY A 143 7.75 8.25 18.56
CA GLY A 143 8.90 8.57 19.40
C GLY A 143 8.62 9.68 20.42
N LEU A 144 7.82 10.69 20.08
CA LEU A 144 7.42 11.72 21.04
C LEU A 144 6.45 11.14 22.09
N LEU A 145 5.57 10.23 21.70
CA LEU A 145 4.67 9.52 22.62
C LEU A 145 5.45 8.54 23.51
N ALA A 146 6.41 7.80 22.95
CA ALA A 146 7.31 6.90 23.66
C ALA A 146 8.14 7.68 24.68
N TYR A 147 8.80 8.77 24.27
CA TYR A 147 9.56 9.66 25.16
C TYR A 147 8.69 10.21 26.30
N THR A 148 7.45 10.58 26.02
CA THR A 148 6.52 11.07 27.04
C THR A 148 6.23 10.02 28.10
N ARG A 149 6.02 8.75 27.70
CA ARG A 149 5.78 7.63 28.62
C ARG A 149 7.04 7.24 29.38
N GLU A 150 8.17 7.17 28.70
CA GLU A 150 9.48 6.83 29.29
C GLU A 150 9.89 7.84 30.36
N THR A 151 9.53 9.12 30.19
CA THR A 151 9.82 10.19 31.15
C THR A 151 8.69 10.41 32.18
N GLY A 152 7.57 9.69 32.08
CA GLY A 152 6.42 9.81 33.00
C GLY A 152 5.71 11.17 32.94
N ARG A 153 5.68 11.80 31.76
CA ARG A 153 5.20 13.18 31.55
C ARG A 153 3.84 13.25 30.84
N GLU A 154 3.03 12.20 30.89
CA GLU A 154 1.72 12.13 30.23
C GLU A 154 0.76 13.23 30.71
N LYS A 155 0.95 13.76 31.93
CA LYS A 155 0.19 14.90 32.48
C LYS A 155 0.41 16.21 31.70
N GLU A 156 1.47 16.30 30.89
CA GLU A 156 1.76 17.42 30.02
C GLU A 156 1.10 17.31 28.63
N LEU A 157 0.23 16.32 28.44
CA LEU A 157 -0.55 16.15 27.22
C LEU A 157 -1.93 16.82 27.36
N CYS A 158 -2.35 17.55 26.34
CA CYS A 158 -3.69 18.12 26.24
C CYS A 158 -4.47 17.43 25.13
N GLU A 159 -5.59 16.80 25.49
CA GLU A 159 -6.49 16.14 24.55
C GLU A 159 -7.12 17.15 23.58
N LEU A 160 -7.17 16.80 22.30
CA LEU A 160 -7.93 17.55 21.30
C LEU A 160 -9.42 17.19 21.40
N SER A 161 -10.10 17.71 22.41
CA SER A 161 -11.50 17.40 22.68
C SER A 161 -12.42 17.73 21.50
N GLY A 162 -13.26 16.78 21.08
CA GLY A 162 -14.26 16.98 20.02
C GLY A 162 -13.78 16.70 18.59
N CYS A 163 -12.50 16.35 18.38
CA CYS A 163 -12.04 15.87 17.08
C CYS A 163 -12.18 14.34 16.93
N VAL A 164 -12.06 13.59 18.02
CA VAL A 164 -12.24 12.12 18.06
C VAL A 164 -13.67 11.77 18.45
N GLY A 165 -14.36 11.00 17.60
CA GLY A 165 -15.75 10.63 17.83
C GLY A 165 -15.93 9.32 18.56
N HIS A 166 -16.90 9.30 19.47
CA HIS A 166 -17.40 8.06 20.03
C HIS A 166 -18.01 7.19 18.94
N GLU A 167 -17.49 5.96 18.77
CA GLU A 167 -18.08 4.99 17.88
C GLU A 167 -19.56 4.75 18.23
N ILE A 168 -20.45 5.13 17.32
CA ILE A 168 -21.88 4.89 17.48
C ILE A 168 -22.12 3.43 17.12
N SER A 169 -22.40 2.59 18.13
CA SER A 169 -22.68 1.16 17.92
C SER A 169 -23.77 0.93 16.86
N LYS A 170 -23.70 -0.19 16.12
CA LYS A 170 -24.73 -0.58 15.13
C LYS A 170 -26.15 -0.48 15.68
N HIS A 171 -26.34 -0.79 16.96
CA HIS A 171 -27.61 -0.71 17.67
C HIS A 171 -28.09 0.74 17.87
N LYS A 172 -27.18 1.65 18.25
CA LYS A 172 -27.47 3.07 18.44
C LYS A 172 -27.70 3.78 17.08
N ARG A 173 -26.99 3.39 16.01
CA ARG A 173 -27.23 3.81 14.62
C ARG A 173 -28.63 3.43 14.13
N LYS A 174 -29.08 2.20 14.40
CA LYS A 174 -30.43 1.73 14.05
C LYS A 174 -31.53 2.52 14.78
N LYS A 175 -31.28 2.93 16.02
CA LYS A 175 -32.21 3.73 16.84
C LYS A 175 -32.24 5.21 16.43
N MET A 176 -31.11 5.78 15.99
CA MET A 176 -31.02 7.17 15.51
C MET A 176 -31.55 7.39 14.08
N ARG A 177 -31.72 6.31 13.30
CA ARG A 177 -32.25 6.37 11.91
C ARG A 177 -33.69 6.91 11.82
N ASN A 178 -34.39 7.04 12.95
CA ASN A 178 -35.75 7.58 13.07
C ASN A 178 -35.78 9.05 13.56
N GLN A 179 -34.64 9.73 13.71
CA GLN A 179 -34.58 11.15 14.11
C GLN A 179 -34.20 12.05 12.92
N SER A 180 -34.80 13.24 12.86
CA SER A 180 -34.69 14.21 11.76
C SER A 180 -33.37 14.99 11.71
N GLN A 181 -32.48 14.84 12.71
CA GLN A 181 -31.14 15.43 12.72
C GLN A 181 -30.07 14.37 12.96
N PHE A 182 -29.24 14.14 11.94
CA PHE A 182 -28.04 13.31 12.05
C PHE A 182 -26.92 14.10 12.75
N PRO A 183 -26.27 13.57 13.79
CA PRO A 183 -25.01 14.13 14.27
C PRO A 183 -23.96 13.99 13.17
N ARG A 184 -23.13 15.02 12.96
CA ARG A 184 -21.98 14.94 12.04
C ARG A 184 -21.12 13.72 12.42
N GLU A 185 -20.91 12.83 11.47
CA GLU A 185 -20.04 11.67 11.63
C GLU A 185 -18.62 12.17 11.96
N SER A 186 -17.99 11.64 13.00
CA SER A 186 -16.63 12.06 13.33
C SER A 186 -15.65 11.48 12.33
N GLU A 187 -14.78 12.34 11.81
CA GLU A 187 -13.77 11.97 10.82
C GLU A 187 -12.58 11.20 11.43
N ILE A 188 -12.45 11.16 12.77
CA ILE A 188 -11.38 10.47 13.49
C ILE A 188 -11.97 9.41 14.42
N ASN A 189 -11.52 8.16 14.30
CA ASN A 189 -12.07 7.02 15.03
C ASN A 189 -11.58 6.98 16.49
N GLU A 190 -12.38 6.40 17.38
CA GLU A 190 -12.06 6.23 18.80
C GLU A 190 -10.73 5.48 19.04
N ARG A 191 -10.41 4.49 18.19
CA ARG A 191 -9.16 3.72 18.25
C ARG A 191 -7.91 4.59 18.12
N ASP A 192 -8.02 5.71 17.42
CA ASP A 192 -6.91 6.61 17.12
C ASP A 192 -6.78 7.70 18.22
N ARG A 193 -7.65 7.73 19.24
CA ARG A 193 -7.70 8.78 20.29
C ARG A 193 -6.34 9.10 20.90
N LYS A 194 -5.54 8.06 21.17
CA LYS A 194 -4.21 8.16 21.77
C LYS A 194 -3.23 9.03 20.96
N ASP A 195 -3.47 9.21 19.67
CA ASP A 195 -2.60 9.97 18.76
C ASP A 195 -3.00 11.47 18.71
N TYR A 196 -4.21 11.82 19.14
CA TYR A 196 -4.78 13.17 19.08
C TYR A 196 -4.65 13.94 20.39
N TYR A 197 -3.43 13.92 20.94
CA TYR A 197 -3.00 14.77 22.03
C TYR A 197 -2.00 15.79 21.51
N THR A 198 -1.95 16.96 22.15
CA THR A 198 -0.93 17.97 21.90
C THR A 198 0.05 18.02 23.07
N PRO A 199 1.36 18.05 22.82
CA PRO A 199 2.36 18.16 23.89
C PRO A 199 2.42 19.60 24.42
N SER A 200 2.85 19.73 25.68
CA SER A 200 3.35 21.02 26.18
C SER A 200 4.55 21.49 25.34
N ALA A 201 4.73 22.81 25.23
CA ALA A 201 5.90 23.38 24.56
C ALA A 201 7.23 22.94 25.18
N LYS A 202 7.23 22.72 26.50
CA LYS A 202 8.40 22.23 27.24
C LYS A 202 8.71 20.78 26.88
N LEU A 203 7.73 19.89 26.91
CA LEU A 203 7.88 18.48 26.54
C LEU A 203 8.41 18.34 25.11
N PHE A 204 7.88 19.12 24.16
CA PHE A 204 8.37 19.11 22.78
C PHE A 204 9.82 19.62 22.66
N ALA A 205 10.19 20.68 23.40
CA ALA A 205 11.55 21.20 23.41
C ALA A 205 12.55 20.18 23.99
N ASP A 206 12.19 19.51 25.08
CA ASP A 206 13.01 18.47 25.72
C ASP A 206 13.16 17.24 24.80
N TYR A 207 12.10 16.88 24.07
CA TYR A 207 12.19 15.83 23.05
C TYR A 207 13.12 16.23 21.89
N CYS A 208 13.05 17.47 21.40
CA CYS A 208 14.01 17.95 20.40
C CYS A 208 15.44 17.90 20.93
N ALA A 209 15.68 18.27 22.20
CA ALA A 209 17.00 18.15 22.83
C ALA A 209 17.48 16.69 22.90
N SER A 210 16.58 15.75 23.14
CA SER A 210 16.89 14.31 23.12
C SER A 210 17.33 13.84 21.73
N ILE A 211 16.68 14.32 20.66
CA ILE A 211 17.03 14.02 19.26
C ILE A 211 18.42 14.59 18.94
N ILE A 212 18.66 15.86 19.28
CA ILE A 212 19.95 16.53 19.02
C ILE A 212 21.08 15.75 19.72
N THR A 213 20.84 15.30 20.95
CA THR A 213 21.81 14.49 21.71
C THR A 213 22.01 13.11 21.08
N ARG A 214 20.91 12.42 20.73
CA ARG A 214 20.93 11.07 20.13
C ARG A 214 21.76 11.02 18.85
N TYR A 215 21.64 12.03 17.99
CA TYR A 215 22.33 12.07 16.70
C TYR A 215 23.63 12.89 16.72
N GLY A 216 24.15 13.24 17.91
CA GLY A 216 25.42 13.95 18.03
C GLY A 216 25.44 15.35 17.42
N LEU A 217 24.29 16.03 17.36
CA LEU A 217 24.12 17.33 16.70
C LEU A 217 24.46 18.54 17.59
N ASN A 218 25.13 18.29 18.72
CA ASN A 218 25.51 19.26 19.76
C ASN A 218 26.92 19.83 19.59
N GLY A 219 27.64 19.48 18.52
CA GLY A 219 29.00 19.98 18.28
C GLY A 219 29.02 21.51 18.19
N MET A 220 29.91 22.17 18.94
CA MET A 220 29.97 23.63 19.02
C MET A 220 30.22 24.31 17.66
N ASP A 221 30.79 23.58 16.69
CA ASP A 221 31.12 24.08 15.34
C ASP A 221 30.08 23.71 14.26
N GLN A 222 28.96 23.07 14.63
CA GLN A 222 28.00 22.56 13.64
C GLN A 222 26.93 23.58 13.23
N ILE A 223 26.61 24.57 14.08
CA ILE A 223 25.66 25.64 13.78
C ILE A 223 26.36 26.99 13.90
N GLN A 224 26.47 27.69 12.77
CA GLN A 224 27.01 29.04 12.73
C GLN A 224 25.87 30.06 12.69
N GLN A 225 25.88 31.01 13.62
CA GLN A 225 24.98 32.15 13.55
C GLN A 225 25.42 33.05 12.40
N SER A 226 24.69 33.01 11.29
CA SER A 226 25.10 33.72 10.09
C SER A 226 23.91 34.09 9.21
N ASP A 227 23.95 35.30 8.66
CA ASP A 227 23.10 35.70 7.56
C ASP A 227 23.69 35.18 6.25
N VAL A 228 22.83 34.59 5.40
CA VAL A 228 23.19 34.18 4.04
C VAL A 228 22.73 35.27 3.09
N HIS A 229 23.68 35.87 2.37
CA HIS A 229 23.44 36.99 1.46
C HIS A 229 23.32 36.57 0.00
N ASN A 230 23.98 35.48 -0.40
CA ASN A 230 23.92 34.97 -1.77
C ASN A 230 24.20 33.47 -1.82
N ILE A 231 23.48 32.76 -2.70
CA ILE A 231 23.68 31.36 -3.07
C ILE A 231 23.93 31.35 -4.57
N GLN A 232 25.07 30.83 -5.00
CA GLN A 232 25.44 30.75 -6.42
C GLN A 232 25.96 29.36 -6.76
N PHE A 233 25.55 28.82 -7.91
CA PHE A 233 25.97 27.51 -8.41
C PHE A 233 26.74 27.63 -9.73
N SER A 234 28.07 27.56 -9.68
CA SER A 234 28.94 27.81 -10.84
C SER A 234 30.17 26.91 -10.84
N GLU A 235 30.85 26.85 -11.97
CA GLU A 235 32.16 26.21 -12.08
C GLU A 235 33.19 27.03 -11.31
N ILE A 236 34.12 26.34 -10.63
CA ILE A 236 35.18 26.97 -9.84
C ILE A 236 36.52 26.51 -10.40
N GLU A 237 37.31 27.47 -10.91
CA GLU A 237 38.65 27.23 -11.44
C GLU A 237 39.56 26.61 -10.36
N GLY A 238 40.27 25.53 -10.72
CA GLY A 238 41.21 24.83 -9.85
C GLY A 238 40.66 23.62 -9.08
N THR A 239 39.41 23.20 -9.32
CA THR A 239 38.89 21.90 -8.84
C THR A 239 39.23 20.76 -9.82
N PRO A 240 39.55 19.53 -9.37
CA PRO A 240 40.13 18.49 -10.23
C PRO A 240 39.29 18.01 -11.43
N ASP A 241 38.01 18.40 -11.53
CA ASP A 241 37.05 17.81 -12.46
C ASP A 241 36.10 18.81 -13.17
N ASN A 242 36.32 20.13 -13.11
CA ASN A 242 35.36 21.15 -13.59
C ASN A 242 33.92 20.99 -13.03
N ASN A 243 33.77 20.44 -11.83
CA ASN A 243 32.45 20.24 -11.21
C ASN A 243 31.90 21.56 -10.66
N LYS A 244 30.62 21.83 -10.93
CA LYS A 244 29.88 22.97 -10.35
C LYS A 244 29.70 22.78 -8.85
N LEU A 245 29.92 23.84 -8.08
CA LEU A 245 29.74 23.85 -6.62
C LEU A 245 28.89 25.06 -6.21
N PHE A 246 28.28 24.96 -5.03
CA PHE A 246 27.64 26.10 -4.39
C PHE A 246 28.67 26.97 -3.70
N THR A 247 28.65 28.27 -3.97
CA THR A 247 29.32 29.30 -3.16
C THR A 247 28.27 30.05 -2.37
N ILE A 248 28.35 29.94 -1.04
CA ILE A 248 27.44 30.58 -0.08
C ILE A 248 28.14 31.79 0.50
N SER A 249 27.66 32.98 0.17
CA SER A 249 28.19 34.23 0.72
C SER A 249 27.46 34.56 2.02
N THR A 250 28.22 34.72 3.09
CA THR A 250 27.72 34.99 4.43
C THR A 250 28.35 36.25 5.01
N CYS A 251 27.84 36.72 6.15
CA CYS A 251 28.47 37.82 6.88
C CYS A 251 29.87 37.49 7.43
N HIS A 252 30.25 36.20 7.50
CA HIS A 252 31.55 35.75 7.99
C HIS A 252 32.53 35.32 6.89
N GLY A 253 32.14 35.45 5.61
CA GLY A 253 32.95 35.01 4.47
C GLY A 253 32.19 34.08 3.53
N GLN A 254 32.93 33.36 2.68
CA GLN A 254 32.36 32.43 1.70
C GLN A 254 32.59 30.99 2.14
N LEU A 255 31.54 30.17 2.00
CA LEU A 255 31.59 28.72 2.20
C LEU A 255 31.28 28.02 0.89
N ARG A 256 31.85 26.83 0.68
CA ARG A 256 31.57 26.01 -0.51
C ARG A 256 30.89 24.71 -0.15
N SER A 257 29.99 24.25 -1.00
CA SER A 257 29.27 22.98 -0.80
C SER A 257 28.92 22.27 -2.09
N ARG A 258 28.78 20.96 -2.01
CA ARG A 258 28.24 20.12 -3.11
C ARG A 258 26.72 20.20 -3.19
N ALA A 259 26.04 20.24 -2.05
CA ALA A 259 24.59 20.40 -1.97
C ALA A 259 24.17 21.43 -0.91
N VAL A 260 23.00 22.03 -1.08
CA VAL A 260 22.43 23.01 -0.15
C VAL A 260 20.99 22.63 0.18
N VAL A 261 20.60 22.73 1.45
CA VAL A 261 19.22 22.51 1.89
C VAL A 261 18.65 23.80 2.48
N LEU A 262 17.58 24.31 1.89
CA LEU A 262 16.87 25.50 2.32
C LEU A 262 15.68 25.13 3.24
N ALA A 263 15.85 25.35 4.55
CA ALA A 263 14.90 25.02 5.60
C ALA A 263 14.44 26.26 6.42
N ILE A 264 14.23 27.39 5.73
CA ILE A 264 14.00 28.72 6.33
C ILE A 264 12.53 29.06 6.65
N GLY A 265 11.61 28.10 6.47
CA GLY A 265 10.18 28.34 6.64
C GLY A 265 9.63 29.35 5.61
N PRO A 266 8.75 30.31 5.99
CA PRO A 266 8.22 31.31 5.07
C PRO A 266 9.21 32.43 4.70
N GLY A 267 10.44 32.43 5.24
CA GLY A 267 11.40 33.53 5.11
C GLY A 267 11.27 34.62 6.19
N HIS A 268 11.83 35.81 5.89
CA HIS A 268 11.97 36.93 6.84
C HIS A 268 11.18 38.19 6.47
N VAL A 269 10.52 38.19 5.31
CA VAL A 269 9.74 39.35 4.83
C VAL A 269 8.38 39.38 5.53
N LYS A 270 8.13 40.43 6.32
CA LYS A 270 6.86 40.64 7.03
C LYS A 270 5.79 41.09 6.04
N MET A 271 4.57 40.52 6.11
CA MET A 271 3.44 41.07 5.37
C MET A 271 2.83 42.21 6.16
N MET A 272 3.24 43.44 5.87
CA MET A 272 2.67 44.62 6.51
C MET A 272 1.54 45.19 5.63
N PRO A 273 0.40 45.58 6.20
CA PRO A 273 -0.65 46.26 5.42
C PRO A 273 -0.20 47.63 4.88
N TRP A 274 0.79 48.25 5.51
CA TRP A 274 1.45 49.49 5.10
C TRP A 274 2.85 49.59 5.73
N GLU A 275 3.72 50.44 5.16
CA GLU A 275 5.03 50.74 5.75
C GLU A 275 4.90 51.69 6.94
N LEU A 276 5.78 51.51 7.94
CA LEU A 276 5.80 52.30 9.17
C LEU A 276 7.03 53.23 9.18
N SER A 277 6.81 54.52 9.41
CA SER A 277 7.85 55.51 9.73
C SER A 277 8.55 55.18 11.05
N GLN A 278 9.67 55.84 11.33
CA GLN A 278 10.45 55.59 12.55
C GLN A 278 9.64 55.83 13.82
N ASP A 279 8.82 56.88 13.86
CA ASP A 279 7.97 57.21 15.01
C ASP A 279 6.82 56.20 15.18
N GLU A 280 6.21 55.77 14.07
CA GLU A 280 5.13 54.77 14.08
C GLU A 280 5.61 53.39 14.58
N GLN A 281 6.88 53.04 14.37
CA GLN A 281 7.46 51.79 14.87
C GLN A 281 7.54 51.71 16.41
N LEU A 282 7.39 52.84 17.12
CA LEU A 282 7.31 52.88 18.58
C LEU A 282 5.93 52.44 19.11
N ALA A 283 4.89 52.58 18.29
CA ALA A 283 3.51 52.27 18.63
C ALA A 283 2.91 51.15 17.75
N ALA A 284 3.72 50.45 16.98
CA ALA A 284 3.26 49.31 16.22
C ALA A 284 4.38 48.29 15.95
N CYS A 285 4.01 47.00 15.90
CA CYS A 285 4.95 45.96 15.49
C CYS A 285 4.28 44.82 14.73
N HIS A 286 5.09 44.08 13.98
CA HIS A 286 4.66 42.79 13.45
C HIS A 286 4.69 41.73 14.57
N SER A 287 3.88 40.68 14.43
CA SER A 287 3.81 39.58 15.42
C SER A 287 5.16 38.89 15.67
N SER A 288 6.06 38.90 14.69
CA SER A 288 7.42 38.38 14.82
C SER A 288 8.30 39.17 15.79
N GLU A 289 7.88 40.37 16.20
CA GLU A 289 8.61 41.28 17.11
C GLU A 289 7.94 41.40 18.48
N ILE A 290 6.86 40.67 18.74
CA ILE A 290 6.05 40.84 19.96
C ILE A 290 6.86 40.63 21.25
N GLY A 291 7.87 39.77 21.25
CA GLY A 291 8.72 39.53 22.42
C GLY A 291 9.81 40.58 22.65
N ILE A 292 9.95 41.54 21.72
CA ILE A 292 11.02 42.56 21.74
C ILE A 292 10.42 43.96 21.82
N LYS A 293 9.39 44.23 21.00
CA LYS A 293 8.77 45.56 20.86
C LYS A 293 7.50 45.75 21.67
N PHE A 294 6.92 44.68 22.23
CA PHE A 294 5.67 44.75 22.99
C PHE A 294 5.82 44.30 24.45
N PRO A 295 5.27 45.06 25.41
CA PRO A 295 4.69 46.39 25.24
C PRO A 295 5.78 47.44 24.93
N SER A 296 5.42 48.53 24.22
CA SER A 296 6.33 49.67 24.08
C SER A 296 6.57 50.33 25.44
N PRO A 297 7.68 51.05 25.66
CA PRO A 297 7.96 51.71 26.93
C PRO A 297 6.84 52.66 27.39
N LEU A 298 6.20 53.38 26.47
CA LEU A 298 5.08 54.25 26.78
C LEU A 298 3.84 53.43 27.18
N LEU A 299 3.49 52.40 26.42
CA LEU A 299 2.36 51.53 26.74
C LEU A 299 2.56 50.85 28.10
N ALA A 300 3.77 50.37 28.38
CA ALA A 300 4.13 49.76 29.66
C ALA A 300 3.92 50.73 30.83
N LYS A 301 4.36 52.00 30.69
CA LYS A 301 4.09 53.05 31.68
C LYS A 301 2.60 53.30 31.87
N LYS A 302 1.82 53.39 30.79
CA LYS A 302 0.36 53.58 30.88
C LYS A 302 -0.31 52.42 31.63
N ILE A 303 0.11 51.19 31.35
CA ILE A 303 -0.37 49.98 32.04
C ILE A 303 0.00 50.02 33.53
N GLU A 304 1.25 50.33 33.87
CA GLU A 304 1.75 50.41 35.24
C GLU A 304 1.00 51.46 36.08
N HIS A 305 0.70 52.62 35.48
CA HIS A 305 -0.10 53.68 36.08
C HIS A 305 -1.61 53.42 36.03
N ARG A 306 -2.04 52.23 35.57
CA ARG A 306 -3.45 51.82 35.42
C ARG A 306 -4.30 52.80 34.58
N GLN A 307 -3.67 53.44 33.61
CA GLN A 307 -4.37 54.29 32.65
C GLN A 307 -5.12 53.44 31.63
N THR A 308 -6.20 53.99 31.08
CA THR A 308 -6.95 53.34 30.00
C THR A 308 -6.07 53.19 28.76
N THR A 309 -5.92 51.96 28.28
CA THR A 309 -5.10 51.62 27.11
C THR A 309 -5.87 50.81 26.07
N ASN A 310 -5.73 51.17 24.80
CA ASN A 310 -6.39 50.54 23.66
C ASN A 310 -5.37 49.96 22.70
N MET A 311 -5.51 48.69 22.35
CA MET A 311 -4.64 48.02 21.38
C MET A 311 -5.44 47.43 20.24
N VAL A 312 -4.96 47.56 19.02
CA VAL A 312 -5.54 46.90 17.83
C VAL A 312 -4.68 45.71 17.44
N VAL A 313 -5.29 44.56 17.22
CA VAL A 313 -4.64 43.35 16.70
C VAL A 313 -5.26 43.01 15.35
N ILE A 314 -4.43 42.95 14.30
CA ILE A 314 -4.89 42.68 12.93
C ILE A 314 -4.45 41.27 12.51
N GLY A 315 -5.39 40.39 12.25
CA GLY A 315 -5.14 39.03 11.75
C GLY A 315 -6.25 38.05 12.09
N GLY A 316 -6.41 37.00 11.27
CA GLY A 316 -7.42 35.94 11.48
C GLY A 316 -6.87 34.59 11.95
N GLY A 317 -5.56 34.49 12.19
CA GLY A 317 -4.87 33.24 12.54
C GLY A 317 -4.61 33.07 14.03
N LEU A 318 -4.12 31.90 14.44
CA LEU A 318 -3.83 31.57 15.84
C LEU A 318 -2.92 32.59 16.54
N THR A 319 -1.89 33.11 15.85
CA THR A 319 -0.99 34.13 16.40
C THR A 319 -1.72 35.40 16.82
N SER A 320 -2.73 35.84 16.06
CA SER A 320 -3.52 37.02 16.42
C SER A 320 -4.32 36.78 17.71
N ALA A 321 -4.90 35.58 17.86
CA ALA A 321 -5.62 35.19 19.08
C ALA A 321 -4.70 35.09 20.30
N GLN A 322 -3.48 34.57 20.12
CA GLN A 322 -2.45 34.51 21.16
C GLN A 322 -2.07 35.92 21.64
N ILE A 323 -1.83 36.83 20.70
CA ILE A 323 -1.47 38.22 21.02
C ILE A 323 -2.61 38.93 21.74
N SER A 324 -3.86 38.78 21.26
CA SER A 324 -5.03 39.35 21.95
C SER A 324 -5.17 38.84 23.39
N HIS A 325 -4.91 37.55 23.61
CA HIS A 325 -4.94 36.95 24.94
C HIS A 325 -3.82 37.50 25.86
N ILE A 326 -2.59 37.57 25.35
CA ILE A 326 -1.42 38.07 26.10
C ILE A 326 -1.56 39.55 26.41
N ALA A 327 -1.96 40.38 25.44
CA ALA A 327 -2.14 41.81 25.63
C ALA A 327 -3.13 42.09 26.77
N THR A 328 -4.26 41.38 26.77
CA THR A 328 -5.27 41.49 27.84
C THR A 328 -4.69 41.07 29.20
N ARG A 329 -3.94 39.95 29.25
CA ARG A 329 -3.30 39.46 30.50
C ARG A 329 -2.19 40.38 31.01
N LYS A 330 -1.47 41.05 30.11
CA LYS A 330 -0.41 42.01 30.44
C LYS A 330 -0.94 43.39 30.82
N GLY A 331 -2.27 43.57 30.90
CA GLY A 331 -2.89 44.75 31.49
C GLY A 331 -3.49 45.75 30.50
N VAL A 332 -3.42 45.51 29.18
CA VAL A 332 -4.05 46.38 28.18
C VAL A 332 -5.56 46.46 28.40
N THR A 333 -6.11 47.66 28.57
CA THR A 333 -7.50 47.89 28.99
C THR A 333 -8.52 47.31 28.03
N LYS A 334 -8.36 47.55 26.72
CA LYS A 334 -9.23 46.99 25.70
C LYS A 334 -8.44 46.62 24.45
N VAL A 335 -8.69 45.40 23.93
CA VAL A 335 -8.13 44.92 22.68
C VAL A 335 -9.22 44.88 21.60
N TRP A 336 -8.90 45.41 20.43
CA TRP A 336 -9.75 45.44 19.25
C TRP A 336 -9.15 44.51 18.20
N HIS A 337 -9.76 43.33 18.00
CA HIS A 337 -9.24 42.29 17.12
C HIS A 337 -9.94 42.32 15.77
N LEU A 338 -9.25 42.79 14.74
CA LEU A 338 -9.76 42.97 13.39
C LEU A 338 -9.32 41.82 12.48
N MET A 339 -10.25 41.29 11.68
CA MET A 339 -9.96 40.26 10.68
C MET A 339 -10.77 40.44 9.40
N ARG A 340 -10.14 40.13 8.26
CA ARG A 340 -10.69 40.37 6.90
C ARG A 340 -11.77 39.39 6.45
N GLY A 341 -11.95 38.30 7.18
CA GLY A 341 -12.93 37.26 6.86
C GLY A 341 -13.67 36.82 8.12
N ASP A 342 -14.43 35.74 8.00
CA ASP A 342 -15.14 35.16 9.13
C ASP A 342 -14.18 34.52 10.16
N LEU A 343 -14.62 34.51 11.42
CA LEU A 343 -13.96 33.81 12.50
C LEU A 343 -14.02 32.29 12.28
N LYS A 344 -12.88 31.67 11.96
CA LYS A 344 -12.77 30.23 11.74
C LYS A 344 -12.17 29.54 12.97
N VAL A 345 -12.90 28.60 13.54
CA VAL A 345 -12.43 27.79 14.68
C VAL A 345 -12.10 26.37 14.21
N LYS A 346 -10.81 25.99 14.27
CA LYS A 346 -10.32 24.69 13.80
C LYS A 346 -9.26 24.13 14.74
N HIS A 347 -9.22 22.81 14.94
CA HIS A 347 -8.12 22.17 15.68
C HIS A 347 -6.79 22.29 14.90
N PHE A 348 -6.81 22.01 13.60
CA PHE A 348 -5.63 22.01 12.73
C PHE A 348 -5.65 23.14 11.70
N ASP A 349 -4.49 23.45 11.12
CA ASP A 349 -4.36 24.44 10.05
C ASP A 349 -4.89 23.95 8.69
N VAL A 350 -5.17 22.64 8.58
CA VAL A 350 -5.81 21.97 7.45
C VAL A 350 -7.16 21.40 7.90
N SER A 351 -8.06 21.12 6.95
CA SER A 351 -9.34 20.46 7.24
C SER A 351 -9.14 19.04 7.79
N LEU A 352 -10.13 18.55 8.54
CA LEU A 352 -10.03 17.28 9.29
C LEU A 352 -9.83 16.06 8.38
N ASN A 353 -10.26 16.12 7.13
CA ASN A 353 -10.07 15.04 6.16
C ASN A 353 -8.58 14.78 5.87
N TRP A 354 -7.73 15.80 5.95
CA TRP A 354 -6.27 15.68 5.85
C TRP A 354 -5.60 15.11 7.10
N MET A 355 -6.33 14.99 8.20
CA MET A 355 -5.83 14.51 9.49
C MET A 355 -6.44 13.16 9.89
N GLY A 356 -7.69 12.89 9.49
CA GLY A 356 -8.49 11.74 9.94
C GLY A 356 -8.61 10.61 8.92
N LYS A 357 -9.77 9.96 8.90
CA LYS A 357 -10.07 8.72 8.15
C LYS A 357 -9.77 8.81 6.65
N PHE A 358 -9.93 9.97 6.04
CA PHE A 358 -9.79 10.17 4.59
C PHE A 358 -8.40 10.70 4.18
N LYS A 359 -7.46 10.86 5.13
CA LYS A 359 -6.17 11.50 4.85
C LYS A 359 -5.37 10.82 3.73
N ASN A 360 -5.41 9.49 3.66
CA ASN A 360 -4.70 8.72 2.64
C ASN A 360 -5.31 8.95 1.25
N TYR A 361 -6.63 9.14 1.16
CA TYR A 361 -7.32 9.45 -0.09
C TYR A 361 -6.96 10.86 -0.56
N ASP A 362 -7.10 11.88 0.30
CA ASP A 362 -6.82 13.27 -0.08
C ASP A 362 -5.34 13.49 -0.44
N LYS A 363 -4.42 12.82 0.27
CA LYS A 363 -2.99 12.80 -0.07
C LYS A 363 -2.72 12.08 -1.40
N ALA A 364 -3.38 10.96 -1.67
CA ALA A 364 -3.27 10.27 -2.94
C ALA A 364 -3.72 11.16 -4.11
N VAL A 365 -4.88 11.82 -3.97
CA VAL A 365 -5.38 12.77 -4.99
C VAL A 365 -4.36 13.88 -5.22
N PHE A 366 -3.79 14.47 -4.15
CA PHE A 366 -2.82 15.56 -4.28
C PHE A 366 -1.50 15.14 -4.95
N TRP A 367 -1.02 13.92 -4.68
CA TRP A 367 0.18 13.42 -5.35
C TRP A 367 -0.09 12.87 -6.75
N SER A 368 -1.34 12.52 -7.06
CA SER A 368 -1.78 12.13 -8.41
C SER A 368 -2.28 13.30 -9.27
N ALA A 369 -2.30 14.53 -8.74
CA ALA A 369 -2.64 15.73 -9.50
C ALA A 369 -1.74 15.89 -10.74
N ASP A 370 -2.32 16.31 -11.85
CA ASP A 370 -1.65 16.35 -13.16
C ASP A 370 -0.63 17.49 -13.24
N ASP A 371 -0.89 18.62 -12.55
CA ASP A 371 -0.05 19.82 -12.57
C ASP A 371 0.07 20.52 -11.20
N ASP A 372 0.86 21.60 -11.13
CA ASP A 372 1.14 22.32 -9.89
C ASP A 372 0.07 23.36 -9.54
N GLU A 373 -0.70 23.83 -10.52
CA GLU A 373 -1.86 24.69 -10.36
C GLU A 373 -2.98 23.96 -9.61
N GLU A 374 -3.27 22.71 -9.97
CA GLU A 374 -4.20 21.85 -9.26
C GLU A 374 -3.74 21.67 -7.81
N ARG A 375 -2.46 21.35 -7.60
CA ARG A 375 -1.88 21.20 -6.24
C ARG A 375 -2.00 22.49 -5.42
N LEU A 376 -1.77 23.65 -6.04
CA LEU A 376 -1.96 24.95 -5.38
C LEU A 376 -3.42 25.14 -4.98
N GLY A 377 -4.37 24.82 -5.87
CA GLY A 377 -5.80 24.88 -5.59
C GLY A 377 -6.21 24.01 -4.40
N MET A 378 -5.73 22.76 -4.38
CA MET A 378 -5.94 21.83 -3.26
C MET A 378 -5.36 22.36 -1.95
N LEU A 379 -4.15 22.94 -1.98
CA LEU A 379 -3.49 23.54 -0.82
C LEU A 379 -4.30 24.71 -0.26
N GLN A 380 -4.78 25.61 -1.12
CA GLN A 380 -5.60 26.75 -0.72
C GLN A 380 -6.93 26.31 -0.12
N TYR A 381 -7.58 25.32 -0.74
CA TYR A 381 -8.84 24.76 -0.27
C TYR A 381 -8.69 24.08 1.10
N ALA A 382 -7.70 23.21 1.27
CA ALA A 382 -7.47 22.48 2.51
C ALA A 382 -7.16 23.40 3.70
N ARG A 383 -6.34 24.44 3.49
CA ARG A 383 -5.96 25.37 4.55
C ARG A 383 -7.09 26.36 4.85
N ASN A 384 -7.74 26.89 3.82
CA ASN A 384 -8.88 27.81 3.93
C ASN A 384 -8.61 28.98 4.91
N GLY A 385 -7.44 29.60 4.75
CA GLY A 385 -7.01 30.79 5.49
C GLY A 385 -6.64 30.56 6.97
N GLY A 386 -6.45 31.66 7.70
CA GLY A 386 -6.15 31.64 9.13
C GLY A 386 -7.31 31.07 9.95
N SER A 387 -6.97 30.37 11.04
CA SER A 387 -7.95 29.83 11.99
C SER A 387 -7.40 29.84 13.41
N ILE A 388 -8.33 29.85 14.37
CA ILE A 388 -8.07 29.86 15.82
C ILE A 388 -8.46 28.50 16.41
N THR A 389 -7.71 28.01 17.39
CA THR A 389 -8.03 26.74 18.06
C THR A 389 -9.21 26.90 19.03
N PRO A 390 -9.99 25.85 19.30
CA PRO A 390 -11.09 25.92 20.27
C PRO A 390 -10.67 26.43 21.65
N ARG A 391 -9.45 26.08 22.11
CA ARG A 391 -8.88 26.59 23.36
C ARG A 391 -8.75 28.10 23.35
N TYR A 392 -8.11 28.68 22.34
CA TYR A 392 -7.95 30.13 22.27
C TYR A 392 -9.28 30.84 22.03
N HIS A 393 -10.18 30.26 21.24
CA HIS A 393 -11.54 30.80 21.10
C HIS A 393 -12.27 30.88 22.45
N LYS A 394 -12.14 29.88 23.32
CA LYS A 394 -12.68 29.92 24.69
C LYS A 394 -12.06 31.03 25.52
N LEU A 395 -10.74 31.21 25.46
CA LEU A 395 -10.03 32.30 26.17
C LEU A 395 -10.46 33.68 25.68
N LEU A 396 -10.60 33.87 24.37
CA LEU A 396 -11.08 35.14 23.80
C LEU A 396 -12.52 35.44 24.22
N LYS A 397 -13.40 34.43 24.24
CA LYS A 397 -14.78 34.59 24.75
C LYS A 397 -14.84 35.06 26.20
N GLN A 398 -13.92 34.58 27.04
CA GLN A 398 -13.81 35.06 28.43
C GLN A 398 -13.44 36.54 28.45
N HIS A 399 -12.47 36.98 27.66
CA HIS A 399 -12.09 38.39 27.58
C HIS A 399 -13.21 39.29 27.02
N ILE A 400 -13.96 38.79 26.03
CA ILE A 400 -15.15 39.46 25.50
C ILE A 400 -16.22 39.63 26.58
N ALA A 401 -16.48 38.59 27.38
CA ALA A 401 -17.48 38.64 28.46
C ALA A 401 -17.15 39.68 29.55
N HIS A 402 -15.86 40.02 29.72
CA HIS A 402 -15.41 41.07 30.65
C HIS A 402 -15.21 42.44 29.98
N ASP A 403 -15.69 42.62 28.74
CA ASP A 403 -15.51 43.82 27.90
C ASP A 403 -14.05 44.25 27.68
N ARG A 404 -13.11 43.29 27.79
CA ARG A 404 -11.66 43.51 27.59
C ARG A 404 -11.21 43.29 26.15
N LEU A 405 -12.04 42.65 25.33
CA LEU A 405 -11.74 42.30 23.95
C LEU A 405 -13.00 42.43 23.09
N SER A 406 -12.87 42.96 21.88
CA SER A 406 -13.89 42.86 20.82
C SER A 406 -13.29 42.22 19.57
N ILE A 407 -14.09 41.44 18.86
CA ILE A 407 -13.69 40.79 17.59
C ILE A 407 -14.55 41.37 16.47
N HIS A 408 -13.91 41.87 15.42
CA HIS A 408 -14.54 42.48 14.26
C HIS A 408 -14.15 41.70 13.00
N THR A 409 -15.09 40.89 12.51
CA THR A 409 -14.95 40.08 11.29
C THR A 409 -15.26 40.89 10.04
N ASN A 410 -14.78 40.44 8.88
CA ASN A 410 -14.99 41.11 7.60
C ASN A 410 -14.64 42.62 7.63
N THR A 411 -13.62 42.98 8.43
CA THR A 411 -13.24 44.37 8.68
C THR A 411 -11.81 44.64 8.21
N VAL A 412 -11.62 45.73 7.47
CA VAL A 412 -10.32 46.24 7.01
C VAL A 412 -10.07 47.65 7.53
N VAL A 413 -8.81 48.01 7.76
CA VAL A 413 -8.42 49.40 8.02
C VAL A 413 -8.37 50.13 6.66
N ARG A 414 -9.11 51.24 6.55
CA ARG A 414 -9.18 52.06 5.33
C ARG A 414 -8.20 53.22 5.36
N ASP A 415 -8.19 53.96 6.46
CA ASP A 415 -7.29 55.08 6.66
C ASP A 415 -6.66 55.02 8.07
N LYS A 416 -5.49 55.65 8.19
CA LYS A 416 -4.73 55.73 9.45
C LYS A 416 -4.12 57.11 9.60
N HIS A 417 -4.12 57.62 10.82
CA HIS A 417 -3.39 58.81 11.22
C HIS A 417 -2.61 58.51 12.50
N PHE A 418 -1.32 58.85 12.53
CA PHE A 418 -0.48 58.69 13.71
C PHE A 418 -0.08 60.06 14.24
N ASP A 419 -0.39 60.31 15.52
CA ASP A 419 0.04 61.52 16.22
C ASP A 419 1.36 61.25 16.92
N SER A 420 2.43 61.90 16.45
CA SER A 420 3.78 61.75 16.99
C SER A 420 3.95 62.34 18.40
N VAL A 421 3.09 63.27 18.82
CA VAL A 421 3.15 63.90 20.15
C VAL A 421 2.55 62.97 21.20
N SER A 422 1.33 62.47 20.96
CA SER A 422 0.68 61.52 21.89
C SER A 422 1.15 60.08 21.72
N GLN A 423 1.84 59.77 20.62
CA GLN A 423 2.22 58.43 20.16
C GLN A 423 1.03 57.47 20.07
N THR A 424 -0.10 57.96 19.54
CA THR A 424 -1.32 57.17 19.37
C THR A 424 -1.81 57.16 17.93
N TRP A 425 -2.61 56.15 17.60
CA TRP A 425 -3.20 55.95 16.29
C TRP A 425 -4.69 56.32 16.28
N GLN A 426 -5.13 56.92 15.19
CA GLN A 426 -6.51 57.03 14.75
C GLN A 426 -6.70 56.14 13.52
N LEU A 427 -7.69 55.26 13.55
CA LEU A 427 -7.98 54.34 12.45
C LEU A 427 -9.41 54.52 11.98
N THR A 428 -9.62 54.48 10.66
CA THR A 428 -10.95 54.27 10.08
C THR A 428 -11.03 52.86 9.52
N THR A 429 -12.19 52.23 9.67
CA THR A 429 -12.41 50.85 9.23
C THR A 429 -13.59 50.74 8.29
N ASP A 430 -13.61 49.67 7.50
CA ASP A 430 -14.74 49.27 6.68
C ASP A 430 -15.10 47.80 6.95
N PRO A 431 -16.32 47.51 7.46
CA PRO A 431 -17.31 48.50 7.89
C PRO A 431 -16.81 49.33 9.11
N PRO A 432 -17.38 50.52 9.36
CA PRO A 432 -17.05 51.31 10.55
C PRO A 432 -17.36 50.55 11.85
N ILE A 433 -16.40 50.51 12.78
CA ILE A 433 -16.59 49.90 14.10
C ILE A 433 -17.19 50.92 15.07
N ALA A 434 -18.37 50.63 15.60
CA ALA A 434 -19.00 51.44 16.62
C ALA A 434 -18.16 51.45 17.92
N GLY A 435 -17.82 52.65 18.41
CA GLY A 435 -17.07 52.84 19.66
C GLY A 435 -15.57 52.55 19.56
N LEU A 436 -15.00 52.46 18.35
CA LEU A 436 -13.55 52.42 18.18
C LEU A 436 -12.93 53.70 18.75
N PRO A 437 -11.90 53.62 19.63
CA PRO A 437 -11.36 54.79 20.32
C PRO A 437 -10.57 55.70 19.36
N GLU A 438 -10.67 57.01 19.58
CA GLU A 438 -9.89 58.02 18.85
C GLU A 438 -8.39 57.99 19.21
N CYS A 439 -8.00 57.33 20.30
CA CYS A 439 -6.61 57.15 20.69
C CYS A 439 -6.32 55.66 20.90
N ILE A 440 -5.63 55.05 19.92
CA ILE A 440 -5.15 53.66 19.99
C ILE A 440 -3.65 53.69 20.33
N ASP A 441 -3.28 53.11 21.46
CA ASP A 441 -1.91 53.16 21.98
C ASP A 441 -0.94 52.23 21.24
N TYR A 442 -1.45 51.16 20.63
CA TYR A 442 -0.58 50.20 19.96
C TYR A 442 -1.29 49.35 18.90
N ILE A 443 -0.60 49.06 17.79
CA ILE A 443 -1.09 48.15 16.75
C ILE A 443 -0.16 46.95 16.61
N CYS A 444 -0.72 45.73 16.64
CA CYS A 444 0.03 44.53 16.29
C CYS A 444 -0.49 43.87 15.01
N PHE A 445 0.40 43.72 14.04
CA PHE A 445 0.13 43.05 12.77
C PHE A 445 0.48 41.57 12.87
N ALA A 446 -0.54 40.72 13.04
CA ALA A 446 -0.44 39.27 12.99
C ALA A 446 -0.84 38.74 11.59
N THR A 447 -0.30 39.38 10.57
CA THR A 447 -0.66 39.24 9.15
C THR A 447 0.20 38.23 8.40
N GLY A 448 1.26 37.70 9.02
CA GLY A 448 2.07 36.61 8.50
C GLY A 448 3.30 37.09 7.71
N MET A 449 3.99 36.14 7.07
CA MET A 449 5.24 36.39 6.34
C MET A 449 5.03 36.16 4.85
N LYS A 450 5.59 37.02 3.99
CA LYS A 450 5.50 36.88 2.53
C LYS A 450 6.31 35.66 2.11
N THR A 451 5.64 34.71 1.48
CA THR A 451 6.27 33.48 0.98
C THR A 451 6.44 33.63 -0.53
N ASP A 452 7.62 34.10 -0.95
CA ASP A 452 7.93 34.24 -2.36
C ASP A 452 9.43 34.02 -2.58
N ILE A 453 9.76 32.90 -3.21
CA ILE A 453 11.14 32.48 -3.41
C ILE A 453 11.88 33.37 -4.43
N THR A 454 11.16 34.03 -5.34
CA THR A 454 11.74 34.91 -6.36
C THR A 454 12.24 36.23 -5.76
N GLN A 455 11.64 36.65 -4.64
CA GLN A 455 11.92 37.92 -3.97
C GLN A 455 12.97 37.80 -2.87
N MET A 456 13.52 36.60 -2.63
CA MET A 456 14.49 36.38 -1.56
C MET A 456 15.89 36.87 -1.98
N PRO A 457 16.51 37.81 -1.25
CA PRO A 457 17.81 38.36 -1.63
C PRO A 457 18.90 37.29 -1.84
N MET A 458 18.94 36.28 -0.96
CA MET A 458 19.93 35.20 -1.03
C MET A 458 19.83 34.31 -2.27
N LEU A 459 18.71 34.34 -2.99
CA LEU A 459 18.45 33.52 -4.17
C LEU A 459 18.51 34.31 -5.49
N GLN A 460 18.88 35.60 -5.47
CA GLN A 460 18.92 36.42 -6.68
C GLN A 460 19.81 35.84 -7.77
N SER A 461 21.00 35.33 -7.41
CA SER A 461 21.88 34.65 -8.38
C SER A 461 21.26 33.36 -8.91
N MET A 462 20.67 32.52 -8.03
CA MET A 462 19.96 31.31 -8.46
C MET A 462 18.79 31.61 -9.41
N ASN A 463 17.96 32.62 -9.11
CA ASN A 463 16.82 33.00 -9.95
C ASN A 463 17.25 33.58 -11.31
N ARG A 464 18.42 34.24 -11.37
CA ARG A 464 19.00 34.75 -12.62
C ARG A 464 19.61 33.62 -13.45
N ASP A 465 20.45 32.79 -12.83
CA ASP A 465 21.29 31.81 -13.52
C ASP A 465 20.55 30.49 -13.79
N TYR A 466 19.63 30.12 -12.89
CA TYR A 466 18.80 28.90 -12.95
C TYR A 466 17.34 29.22 -12.61
N PRO A 467 16.62 30.02 -13.43
CA PRO A 467 15.25 30.43 -13.12
C PRO A 467 14.34 29.23 -12.89
N ILE A 468 13.50 29.31 -11.85
CA ILE A 468 12.51 28.30 -11.49
C ILE A 468 11.10 28.86 -11.69
N GLU A 469 10.19 28.02 -12.15
CA GLU A 469 8.78 28.36 -12.21
C GLU A 469 8.20 28.49 -10.80
N THR A 470 7.29 29.45 -10.61
CA THR A 470 6.67 29.66 -9.30
C THR A 470 5.18 29.94 -9.43
N LEU A 471 4.40 29.35 -8.53
CA LEU A 471 2.98 29.61 -8.38
C LEU A 471 2.71 30.33 -7.06
N GLN A 472 2.28 31.59 -7.16
CA GLN A 472 2.09 32.48 -6.01
C GLN A 472 3.32 32.53 -5.07
N GLY A 473 4.53 32.51 -5.65
CA GLY A 473 5.79 32.56 -4.92
C GLY A 473 6.30 31.22 -4.37
N LEU A 474 5.56 30.12 -4.56
CA LEU A 474 6.03 28.76 -4.26
C LEU A 474 6.78 28.18 -5.46
N PRO A 475 7.99 27.62 -5.29
CA PRO A 475 8.74 26.98 -6.37
C PRO A 475 8.10 25.67 -6.85
N CYS A 476 8.06 25.46 -8.16
CA CYS A 476 7.73 24.18 -8.79
C CYS A 476 8.96 23.25 -8.76
N LEU A 477 9.24 22.68 -7.59
CA LEU A 477 10.38 21.80 -7.35
C LEU A 477 10.23 20.44 -8.06
N THR A 478 11.32 19.68 -8.14
CA THR A 478 11.22 18.25 -8.50
C THR A 478 10.54 17.42 -7.41
N ASP A 479 10.19 16.17 -7.70
CA ASP A 479 9.62 15.24 -6.70
C ASP A 479 10.53 15.01 -5.49
N ASP A 480 11.85 15.11 -5.72
CA ASP A 480 12.92 14.99 -4.73
C ASP A 480 13.12 16.27 -3.90
N LEU A 481 12.26 17.28 -4.09
CA LEU A 481 12.36 18.60 -3.47
C LEU A 481 13.59 19.41 -3.90
N MET A 482 14.14 19.10 -5.06
CA MET A 482 15.32 19.74 -5.63
C MET A 482 14.91 20.89 -6.56
N TRP A 483 15.75 21.91 -6.69
CA TRP A 483 15.53 23.09 -7.53
C TRP A 483 15.34 22.72 -9.00
N LYS A 484 16.24 21.90 -9.55
CA LYS A 484 16.18 21.24 -10.86
C LYS A 484 16.96 19.94 -10.81
N ASN A 485 16.78 19.03 -11.78
CA ASN A 485 17.44 17.71 -11.80
C ASN A 485 18.98 17.77 -11.71
N ASP A 486 19.60 18.88 -12.14
CA ASP A 486 21.03 19.12 -12.22
C ASP A 486 21.54 20.21 -11.24
N VAL A 487 20.66 20.73 -10.38
CA VAL A 487 20.98 21.80 -9.42
C VAL A 487 20.64 21.29 -8.01
N PRO A 488 21.63 20.78 -7.23
CA PRO A 488 21.41 20.14 -5.91
C PRO A 488 21.13 21.14 -4.77
N LEU A 489 20.24 22.10 -5.03
CA LEU A 489 19.62 22.99 -4.06
C LEU A 489 18.26 22.42 -3.68
N PHE A 490 18.14 21.88 -2.47
CA PHE A 490 16.93 21.29 -1.94
C PHE A 490 16.13 22.29 -1.12
N VAL A 491 14.81 22.18 -1.11
CA VAL A 491 13.91 23.08 -0.37
C VAL A 491 12.92 22.26 0.45
N THR A 492 12.69 22.60 1.72
CA THR A 492 11.76 21.87 2.58
C THR A 492 10.86 22.81 3.41
N GLY A 493 9.81 22.24 4.01
CA GLY A 493 8.81 22.99 4.78
C GLY A 493 7.85 23.78 3.88
N ARG A 494 7.54 25.02 4.26
CA ARG A 494 6.48 25.82 3.60
C ARG A 494 6.73 26.07 2.11
N LEU A 495 7.98 26.34 1.71
CA LEU A 495 8.32 26.57 0.30
C LEU A 495 8.20 25.30 -0.56
N ALA A 496 8.21 24.12 0.06
CA ALA A 496 8.06 22.84 -0.63
C ALA A 496 6.62 22.30 -0.60
N ALA A 497 5.63 23.13 -0.24
CA ALA A 497 4.27 22.66 0.00
C ALA A 497 3.56 22.11 -1.24
N LEU A 498 3.94 22.55 -2.46
CA LEU A 498 3.45 21.96 -3.71
C LEU A 498 3.84 20.48 -3.87
N ARG A 499 4.88 20.02 -3.16
CA ARG A 499 5.35 18.62 -3.18
C ARG A 499 5.05 17.87 -1.89
N LEU A 500 5.08 18.56 -0.75
CA LEU A 500 4.85 17.99 0.58
C LEU A 500 3.36 17.89 0.96
N GLY A 501 2.48 18.65 0.30
CA GLY A 501 1.05 18.69 0.62
C GLY A 501 0.65 19.85 1.54
N PRO A 502 -0.66 20.02 1.81
CA PRO A 502 -1.21 21.20 2.49
C PRO A 502 -0.71 21.43 3.93
N ALA A 503 -0.23 20.38 4.58
CA ALA A 503 0.35 20.42 5.91
C ALA A 503 1.89 20.46 5.93
N GLY A 504 2.54 20.47 4.76
CA GLY A 504 3.98 20.71 4.59
C GLY A 504 4.51 21.97 5.32
N PRO A 505 3.75 23.08 5.42
CA PRO A 505 4.15 24.24 6.22
C PRO A 505 4.22 24.02 7.75
N ASN A 506 3.73 22.89 8.25
CA ASN A 506 3.66 22.52 9.67
C ASN A 506 4.70 21.41 10.00
N LEU A 507 4.71 20.91 11.24
CA LEU A 507 5.65 19.86 11.69
C LEU A 507 5.54 18.54 10.90
N GLU A 508 4.39 18.28 10.27
CA GLU A 508 4.20 17.12 9.39
C GLU A 508 5.19 17.11 8.21
N GLY A 509 5.45 18.28 7.62
CA GLY A 509 6.38 18.41 6.49
C GLY A 509 7.85 18.22 6.87
N ALA A 510 8.20 18.26 8.15
CA ALA A 510 9.60 18.20 8.59
C ALA A 510 10.23 16.83 8.31
N ARG A 511 9.62 15.74 8.80
CA ARG A 511 10.11 14.37 8.57
C ARG A 511 10.01 13.97 7.09
N LEU A 512 8.86 14.23 6.49
CA LEU A 512 8.59 13.89 5.10
C LEU A 512 9.56 14.57 4.12
N GLY A 513 9.91 15.82 4.40
CA GLY A 513 10.91 16.54 3.62
C GLY A 513 12.33 16.07 3.87
N ALA A 514 12.67 15.77 5.13
CA ALA A 514 13.98 15.25 5.50
C ALA A 514 14.29 13.91 4.82
N GLU A 515 13.32 13.00 4.76
CA GLU A 515 13.48 11.68 4.14
C GLU A 515 13.76 11.80 2.64
N ARG A 516 12.95 12.59 1.91
CA ARG A 516 13.13 12.81 0.46
C ARG A 516 14.50 13.41 0.14
N ILE A 517 14.93 14.40 0.92
CA ILE A 517 16.21 15.08 0.72
C ILE A 517 17.38 14.14 1.00
N ALA A 518 17.33 13.39 2.10
CA ALA A 518 18.40 12.47 2.47
C ALA A 518 18.66 11.42 1.38
N TRP A 519 17.60 10.91 0.74
CA TRP A 519 17.75 9.98 -0.36
C TRP A 519 18.28 10.62 -1.65
N ALA A 520 17.77 11.78 -2.02
CA ALA A 520 18.21 12.46 -3.23
C ALA A 520 19.68 12.93 -3.14
N LEU A 521 20.17 13.20 -1.92
CA LEU A 521 21.58 13.52 -1.68
C LEU A 521 22.53 12.36 -2.01
N GLU A 522 22.06 11.11 -2.02
CA GLU A 522 22.88 9.93 -2.39
C GLU A 522 23.20 9.86 -3.89
N ASP A 523 22.51 10.67 -4.70
CA ASP A 523 22.69 10.76 -6.15
C ASP A 523 23.54 11.98 -6.56
N VAL A 524 23.97 12.83 -5.62
CA VAL A 524 24.74 14.04 -5.91
C VAL A 524 26.22 13.71 -6.16
N PRO A 525 26.79 14.09 -7.33
CA PRO A 525 28.19 13.79 -7.66
C PRO A 525 29.20 14.35 -6.65
N GLY A 526 30.18 13.52 -6.30
CA GLY A 526 31.28 13.89 -5.39
C GLY A 526 30.94 13.86 -3.90
N ILE A 527 29.69 13.58 -3.52
CA ILE A 527 29.33 13.19 -2.16
C ILE A 527 29.54 11.67 -2.05
N SER A 528 30.70 11.23 -1.55
CA SER A 528 31.01 9.81 -1.33
C SER A 528 30.80 9.41 0.13
N ARG A 529 30.10 8.29 0.36
CA ARG A 529 30.13 7.61 1.67
C ARG A 529 31.58 7.21 1.91
N GLY A 530 32.23 7.77 2.94
CA GLY A 530 33.58 7.38 3.31
C GLY A 530 33.67 5.87 3.53
N VAL A 531 34.20 5.15 2.55
CA VAL A 531 34.59 3.74 2.65
C VAL A 531 35.94 3.63 1.99
N GLY A 532 36.91 3.16 2.77
CA GLY A 532 38.28 2.94 2.34
C GLY A 532 38.38 2.01 1.14
N HIS A 533 39.50 2.16 0.46
CA HIS A 533 39.92 1.44 -0.72
C HIS A 533 40.15 -0.05 -0.39
N ASP A 534 39.07 -0.83 -0.29
CA ASP A 534 39.11 -2.31 -0.38
C ASP A 534 37.68 -2.84 -0.66
N ARG A 535 37.22 -2.67 -1.90
CA ARG A 535 35.95 -3.25 -2.35
C ARG A 535 36.17 -4.74 -2.65
N SER A 536 36.09 -5.56 -1.61
CA SER A 536 35.79 -6.98 -1.76
C SER A 536 34.35 -7.14 -2.28
N SER A 537 34.15 -8.13 -3.14
CA SER A 537 32.92 -8.40 -3.92
C SER A 537 31.70 -8.83 -3.09
N LEU A 538 31.67 -8.52 -1.79
CA LEU A 538 30.64 -8.96 -0.84
C LEU A 538 29.58 -7.89 -0.55
N ASP A 539 29.84 -6.60 -0.86
CA ASP A 539 28.97 -5.50 -0.42
C ASP A 539 27.89 -5.11 -1.45
N GLU A 540 28.08 -5.41 -2.74
CA GLU A 540 27.03 -5.26 -3.78
C GLU A 540 25.96 -6.35 -3.73
N ASP A 541 26.27 -7.51 -3.15
CA ASP A 541 25.35 -8.66 -3.02
C ASP A 541 24.34 -8.51 -1.87
N LEU A 542 24.72 -7.82 -0.79
CA LEU A 542 23.86 -7.58 0.37
C LEU A 542 22.79 -6.51 0.08
N GLN A 543 23.09 -5.56 -0.80
CA GLN A 543 22.19 -4.47 -1.19
C GLN A 543 21.03 -4.97 -2.08
N LYS A 544 21.23 -6.05 -2.85
CA LYS A 544 20.18 -6.71 -3.65
C LYS A 544 19.22 -7.57 -2.82
N ALA A 545 19.67 -8.12 -1.69
CA ALA A 545 18.84 -8.92 -0.79
C ALA A 545 17.90 -8.08 0.10
N PHE A 546 18.19 -6.80 0.30
CA PHE A 546 17.48 -5.94 1.25
C PHE A 546 16.28 -5.18 0.64
N CYS A 547 16.23 -5.01 -0.69
CA CYS A 547 15.15 -4.31 -1.42
C CYS A 547 14.04 -5.24 -1.95
N GLY A 548 14.02 -6.52 -1.60
CA GLY A 548 12.98 -7.46 -2.04
C GLY A 548 12.97 -7.75 -3.55
N LEU A 549 14.07 -7.51 -4.26
CA LEU A 549 14.22 -7.75 -5.71
C LEU A 549 15.15 -8.94 -6.06
N GLY A 550 15.45 -9.83 -5.11
CA GLY A 550 16.25 -11.03 -5.39
C GLY A 550 16.02 -12.13 -4.35
N ASN A 551 15.84 -13.36 -4.82
CA ASN A 551 15.77 -14.54 -3.97
C ASN A 551 17.20 -14.90 -3.52
N ARG A 552 17.37 -15.30 -2.25
CA ARG A 552 18.67 -15.51 -1.59
C ARG A 552 19.42 -16.79 -2.02
N TYR A 553 19.32 -17.19 -3.29
CA TYR A 553 19.86 -18.46 -3.82
C TYR A 553 20.81 -18.34 -5.01
N ASP A 554 21.30 -17.14 -5.34
CA ASP A 554 22.35 -16.98 -6.36
C ASP A 554 23.71 -17.59 -5.97
N LYS A 555 23.87 -18.08 -4.74
CA LYS A 555 25.09 -18.77 -4.30
C LYS A 555 24.93 -20.29 -4.19
N MET A 556 24.43 -20.94 -5.24
CA MET A 556 24.69 -22.37 -5.52
C MET A 556 24.65 -22.70 -7.02
N ALA A 557 25.26 -21.87 -7.86
CA ALA A 557 25.57 -22.26 -9.25
C ALA A 557 27.09 -22.36 -9.43
N ILE A 558 27.54 -23.60 -9.63
CA ILE A 558 28.90 -23.94 -10.01
C ILE A 558 29.23 -23.23 -11.33
N THR A 559 30.42 -22.64 -11.39
CA THR A 559 31.01 -22.03 -12.59
C THR A 559 31.01 -22.99 -13.78
N THR A 560 30.32 -22.63 -14.86
CA THR A 560 30.48 -23.24 -16.20
C THR A 560 30.53 -22.11 -17.25
N PRO A 561 31.37 -22.21 -18.28
CA PRO A 561 31.91 -21.05 -18.99
C PRO A 561 30.94 -20.45 -20.00
N ALA A 562 31.13 -19.15 -20.25
CA ALA A 562 30.34 -18.31 -21.14
C ALA A 562 30.10 -18.93 -22.53
N ALA A 563 28.84 -19.22 -22.82
CA ALA A 563 28.36 -19.43 -24.19
C ALA A 563 27.85 -18.09 -24.73
N LYS A 564 28.50 -17.62 -25.81
CA LYS A 564 28.06 -16.48 -26.62
C LYS A 564 26.68 -16.78 -27.21
N THR A 565 25.68 -15.93 -27.00
CA THR A 565 24.45 -15.94 -27.81
C THR A 565 24.01 -14.54 -28.20
N ALA A 566 23.68 -14.42 -29.48
CA ALA A 566 23.29 -13.22 -30.19
C ALA A 566 21.95 -12.66 -29.68
N THR A 567 21.83 -11.34 -29.65
CA THR A 567 20.58 -10.61 -29.41
C THR A 567 19.56 -10.94 -30.51
N LYS A 568 18.60 -11.83 -30.23
CA LYS A 568 17.36 -11.96 -31.01
C LYS A 568 16.51 -10.71 -30.76
N GLY A 569 15.89 -10.16 -31.81
CA GLY A 569 14.95 -9.04 -31.69
C GLY A 569 13.74 -9.41 -30.81
N ASN A 570 13.18 -8.41 -30.11
CA ASN A 570 12.11 -8.62 -29.14
C ASN A 570 10.80 -8.98 -29.85
N LYS A 571 10.42 -10.27 -29.88
CA LYS A 571 9.20 -10.77 -30.54
C LYS A 571 7.98 -10.45 -29.68
N LYS A 572 6.92 -9.91 -30.28
CA LYS A 572 5.62 -9.77 -29.62
C LYS A 572 4.95 -11.14 -29.49
N LEU A 573 4.76 -11.61 -28.26
CA LEU A 573 4.13 -12.90 -27.98
C LEU A 573 2.64 -12.93 -28.38
N LYS A 574 2.21 -14.03 -29.00
CA LYS A 574 0.84 -14.23 -29.50
C LYS A 574 0.21 -15.47 -28.86
N PHE A 575 -1.00 -15.32 -28.33
CA PHE A 575 -1.70 -16.41 -27.67
C PHE A 575 -3.04 -16.75 -28.33
N LEU A 576 -3.34 -18.05 -28.42
CA LEU A 576 -4.67 -18.59 -28.71
C LEU A 576 -5.48 -18.70 -27.42
N VAL A 577 -6.78 -18.44 -27.49
CA VAL A 577 -7.73 -18.79 -26.43
C VAL A 577 -8.73 -19.82 -26.94
N ILE A 578 -8.74 -21.01 -26.33
CA ILE A 578 -9.73 -22.06 -26.56
C ILE A 578 -10.79 -21.95 -25.47
N GLY A 579 -12.00 -21.50 -25.83
CA GLY A 579 -13.10 -21.22 -24.88
C GLY A 579 -13.16 -19.75 -24.49
N ALA A 580 -14.04 -18.98 -25.13
CA ALA A 580 -14.23 -17.55 -24.91
C ALA A 580 -15.30 -17.25 -23.84
N GLY A 581 -15.42 -18.13 -22.85
CA GLY A 581 -16.31 -17.91 -21.71
C GLY A 581 -15.76 -16.88 -20.71
N SER A 582 -16.35 -16.84 -19.51
CA SER A 582 -15.94 -15.94 -18.41
C SER A 582 -14.46 -16.09 -17.99
N ARG A 583 -13.87 -17.28 -18.17
CA ARG A 583 -12.44 -17.52 -17.90
C ARG A 583 -11.52 -17.07 -19.02
N GLY A 584 -11.85 -17.40 -20.27
CA GLY A 584 -11.13 -16.87 -21.44
C GLY A 584 -11.07 -15.34 -21.42
N HIS A 585 -12.20 -14.69 -21.12
CA HIS A 585 -12.27 -13.23 -20.96
C HIS A 585 -11.35 -12.70 -19.87
N ALA A 586 -11.35 -13.30 -18.68
CA ALA A 586 -10.57 -12.78 -17.57
C ALA A 586 -9.05 -12.92 -17.77
N TYR A 587 -8.59 -14.03 -18.34
CA TYR A 587 -7.17 -14.14 -18.70
C TYR A 587 -6.80 -13.20 -19.83
N SER A 588 -7.66 -13.04 -20.83
CA SER A 588 -7.42 -12.12 -21.95
C SER A 588 -7.36 -10.67 -21.51
N GLU A 589 -8.27 -10.25 -20.65
CA GLU A 589 -8.27 -8.93 -20.02
C GLU A 589 -6.98 -8.71 -19.22
N ALA A 590 -6.58 -9.68 -18.39
CA ALA A 590 -5.33 -9.60 -17.64
C ALA A 590 -4.09 -9.51 -18.56
N VAL A 591 -4.04 -10.30 -19.64
CA VAL A 591 -2.93 -10.28 -20.60
C VAL A 591 -2.84 -8.92 -21.30
N VAL A 592 -3.95 -8.43 -21.86
CA VAL A 592 -3.99 -7.18 -22.65
C VAL A 592 -3.75 -5.95 -21.77
N GLU A 593 -4.30 -5.91 -20.55
CA GLU A 593 -4.17 -4.74 -19.66
C GLU A 593 -2.86 -4.72 -18.86
N SER A 594 -2.16 -5.85 -18.68
CA SER A 594 -0.99 -5.92 -17.78
C SER A 594 0.31 -6.46 -18.38
N THR A 595 0.33 -6.84 -19.66
CA THR A 595 1.51 -7.40 -20.33
C THR A 595 1.71 -6.79 -21.73
N SER A 596 2.85 -7.08 -22.37
CA SER A 596 3.13 -6.68 -23.76
C SER A 596 2.62 -7.69 -24.80
N ALA A 597 2.09 -8.83 -24.38
CA ALA A 597 1.61 -9.89 -25.26
C ALA A 597 0.26 -9.54 -25.90
N ALA A 598 -0.11 -10.27 -26.96
CA ALA A 598 -1.39 -10.15 -27.63
C ALA A 598 -2.20 -11.45 -27.57
N ILE A 599 -3.51 -11.30 -27.41
CA ILE A 599 -4.47 -12.33 -27.79
C ILE A 599 -4.62 -12.26 -29.31
N TYR A 600 -4.35 -13.37 -30.00
CA TYR A 600 -4.21 -13.40 -31.45
C TYR A 600 -5.30 -14.20 -32.15
N ALA A 601 -5.75 -15.29 -31.53
CA ALA A 601 -6.75 -16.16 -32.08
C ALA A 601 -7.73 -16.66 -31.01
N VAL A 602 -8.93 -17.03 -31.44
CA VAL A 602 -9.96 -17.63 -30.58
C VAL A 602 -10.61 -18.85 -31.26
N ALA A 603 -10.81 -19.91 -30.48
CA ALA A 603 -11.64 -21.05 -30.85
C ALA A 603 -12.83 -21.15 -29.88
N GLU A 604 -14.04 -20.90 -30.39
CA GLU A 604 -15.26 -20.84 -29.58
C GLU A 604 -16.48 -21.24 -30.44
N PRO A 605 -17.24 -22.29 -30.07
CA PRO A 605 -18.36 -22.77 -30.88
C PRO A 605 -19.55 -21.83 -30.91
N ARG A 606 -19.75 -21.01 -29.88
CA ARG A 606 -20.88 -20.07 -29.83
C ARG A 606 -20.57 -18.83 -30.68
N PRO A 607 -21.28 -18.57 -31.78
CA PRO A 607 -20.96 -17.47 -32.69
C PRO A 607 -20.92 -16.11 -31.99
N TYR A 608 -21.87 -15.87 -31.08
CA TYR A 608 -21.93 -14.63 -30.29
C TYR A 608 -20.68 -14.44 -29.42
N ASN A 609 -20.33 -15.44 -28.59
CA ASN A 609 -19.15 -15.36 -27.72
C ASN A 609 -17.86 -15.18 -28.54
N ARG A 610 -17.76 -15.86 -29.70
CA ARG A 610 -16.60 -15.77 -30.58
C ARG A 610 -16.46 -14.36 -31.18
N GLN A 611 -17.57 -13.77 -31.62
CA GLN A 611 -17.59 -12.42 -32.18
C GLN A 611 -17.23 -11.38 -31.12
N GLU A 612 -17.93 -11.39 -29.99
CA GLU A 612 -17.75 -10.40 -28.91
C GLU A 612 -16.34 -10.47 -28.31
N PHE A 613 -15.80 -11.67 -28.13
CA PHE A 613 -14.42 -11.85 -27.65
C PHE A 613 -13.39 -11.28 -28.63
N GLY A 614 -13.55 -11.53 -29.93
CA GLY A 614 -12.59 -11.02 -30.90
C GLY A 614 -12.74 -9.52 -31.17
N ASP A 615 -13.95 -8.97 -31.10
CA ASP A 615 -14.16 -7.51 -31.12
C ASP A 615 -13.45 -6.86 -29.92
N THR A 616 -13.46 -7.52 -28.77
CA THR A 616 -12.85 -7.01 -27.53
C THR A 616 -11.32 -7.14 -27.52
N PHE A 617 -10.75 -8.26 -27.98
CA PHE A 617 -9.32 -8.57 -27.76
C PHE A 617 -8.46 -8.76 -29.02
N ILE A 618 -9.05 -8.99 -30.20
CA ILE A 618 -8.29 -9.46 -31.38
C ILE A 618 -8.40 -8.49 -32.58
N TRP A 619 -9.60 -8.25 -33.10
CA TRP A 619 -9.82 -7.52 -34.35
C TRP A 619 -10.57 -6.18 -34.19
N GLY A 620 -11.04 -5.85 -32.98
CA GLY A 620 -11.67 -4.55 -32.69
C GLY A 620 -13.16 -4.47 -33.08
N GLU A 621 -13.88 -3.51 -32.49
CA GLU A 621 -15.32 -3.32 -32.70
C GLU A 621 -15.65 -3.08 -34.19
N GLY A 622 -16.53 -3.92 -34.76
CA GLY A 622 -16.90 -3.87 -36.18
C GLY A 622 -15.83 -4.40 -37.14
N GLY A 623 -14.72 -4.94 -36.61
CA GLY A 623 -13.69 -5.63 -37.37
C GLY A 623 -14.14 -7.00 -37.89
N ARG A 624 -13.31 -7.62 -38.74
CA ARG A 624 -13.49 -9.00 -39.20
C ARG A 624 -12.22 -9.80 -38.92
N PRO A 625 -12.32 -11.08 -38.55
CA PRO A 625 -11.15 -11.92 -38.33
C PRO A 625 -10.36 -12.10 -39.64
N ALA A 626 -9.05 -11.91 -39.57
CA ALA A 626 -8.13 -12.34 -40.61
C ALA A 626 -7.96 -13.87 -40.62
N GLU A 627 -7.34 -14.40 -41.67
CA GLU A 627 -6.97 -15.82 -41.72
C GLU A 627 -6.15 -16.19 -40.47
N GLY A 628 -6.58 -17.22 -39.74
CA GLY A 628 -5.88 -17.68 -38.54
C GLY A 628 -6.35 -17.09 -37.21
N GLN A 629 -7.37 -16.21 -37.19
CA GLN A 629 -7.80 -15.52 -35.96
C GLN A 629 -9.08 -16.06 -35.31
N ALA A 630 -9.99 -16.70 -36.04
CA ALA A 630 -11.27 -17.15 -35.48
C ALA A 630 -11.67 -18.53 -36.01
N PHE A 631 -12.07 -19.42 -35.09
CA PHE A 631 -12.43 -20.80 -35.40
C PHE A 631 -13.70 -21.21 -34.64
N GLU A 632 -14.55 -22.00 -35.30
CA GLU A 632 -15.78 -22.50 -34.68
C GLU A 632 -15.47 -23.62 -33.69
N ASP A 633 -14.54 -24.51 -34.02
CA ASP A 633 -14.05 -25.54 -33.12
C ASP A 633 -12.53 -25.43 -32.93
N TRP A 634 -12.02 -25.88 -31.78
CA TRP A 634 -10.58 -26.01 -31.57
C TRP A 634 -9.96 -27.05 -32.51
N LYS A 635 -10.75 -28.02 -32.99
CA LYS A 635 -10.35 -28.99 -34.03
C LYS A 635 -10.09 -28.30 -35.36
N ASP A 636 -10.90 -27.30 -35.72
CA ASP A 636 -10.69 -26.51 -36.93
C ASP A 636 -9.39 -25.72 -36.85
N TRP A 637 -9.13 -25.11 -35.69
CA TRP A 637 -7.85 -24.43 -35.44
C TRP A 637 -6.67 -25.41 -35.52
N LEU A 638 -6.78 -26.59 -34.91
CA LEU A 638 -5.72 -27.60 -34.93
C LEU A 638 -5.39 -28.04 -36.36
N GLN A 639 -6.42 -28.34 -37.17
CA GLN A 639 -6.25 -28.71 -38.56
C GLN A 639 -5.62 -27.56 -39.38
N TRP A 640 -6.05 -26.32 -39.14
CA TRP A 640 -5.48 -25.14 -39.77
C TRP A 640 -4.01 -24.95 -39.37
N GLU A 641 -3.66 -25.07 -38.10
CA GLU A 641 -2.30 -24.91 -37.58
C GLU A 641 -1.36 -25.99 -38.11
N GLN A 642 -1.80 -27.25 -38.20
CA GLN A 642 -1.04 -28.34 -38.82
C GLN A 642 -0.79 -28.05 -40.31
N THR A 643 -1.82 -27.61 -41.03
CA THR A 643 -1.70 -27.25 -42.45
C THR A 643 -0.74 -26.07 -42.63
N ARG A 644 -0.85 -25.05 -41.78
CA ARG A 644 0.03 -23.87 -41.77
C ARG A 644 1.49 -24.26 -41.53
N ARG A 645 1.77 -25.14 -40.56
CA ARG A 645 3.13 -25.66 -40.30
C ARG A 645 3.70 -26.40 -41.50
N GLN A 646 2.90 -27.24 -42.17
CA GLN A 646 3.33 -27.90 -43.41
C GLN A 646 3.65 -26.89 -44.52
N LYS A 647 2.88 -25.80 -44.66
CA LYS A 647 3.20 -24.73 -45.63
C LYS A 647 4.52 -24.03 -45.29
N VAL A 648 4.79 -23.76 -44.00
CA VAL A 648 6.08 -23.20 -43.53
C VAL A 648 7.23 -24.16 -43.85
N GLU A 649 7.08 -25.45 -43.58
CA GLU A 649 8.10 -26.46 -43.88
C GLU A 649 8.39 -26.59 -45.39
N ARG A 650 7.36 -26.38 -46.23
CA ARG A 650 7.51 -26.32 -47.70
C ARG A 650 8.12 -25.00 -48.21
N GLY A 651 8.33 -24.01 -47.35
CA GLY A 651 8.87 -22.71 -47.73
C GLY A 651 7.90 -21.85 -48.55
N GLU A 652 6.59 -22.06 -48.40
CA GLU A 652 5.59 -21.21 -49.08
C GLU A 652 5.68 -19.76 -48.58
N GLU A 653 5.58 -18.79 -49.51
CA GLU A 653 5.56 -17.37 -49.18
C GLU A 653 4.18 -16.94 -48.64
N ASN A 654 4.15 -15.89 -47.81
CA ASN A 654 2.91 -15.30 -47.22
C ASN A 654 2.11 -16.23 -46.29
N VAL A 655 2.75 -17.21 -45.65
CA VAL A 655 2.09 -18.04 -44.63
C VAL A 655 1.85 -17.22 -43.36
N PRO A 656 0.62 -17.15 -42.81
CA PRO A 656 0.35 -16.44 -41.56
C PRO A 656 1.22 -16.92 -40.40
N GLU A 657 1.53 -16.00 -39.49
CA GLU A 657 2.24 -16.33 -38.24
C GLU A 657 1.35 -17.18 -37.32
N GLY A 658 1.95 -18.16 -36.65
CA GLY A 658 1.30 -18.96 -35.62
C GLY A 658 1.30 -18.29 -34.25
N VAL A 659 0.78 -19.01 -33.26
CA VAL A 659 0.80 -18.61 -31.84
C VAL A 659 2.00 -19.20 -31.11
N ASP A 660 2.43 -18.53 -30.04
CA ASP A 660 3.49 -18.98 -29.14
C ASP A 660 2.95 -19.88 -28.02
N GLY A 661 1.75 -19.56 -27.54
CA GLY A 661 1.09 -20.32 -26.49
C GLY A 661 -0.42 -20.31 -26.59
N VAL A 662 -1.05 -21.05 -25.68
CA VAL A 662 -2.50 -21.21 -25.62
C VAL A 662 -3.02 -21.13 -24.19
N PHE A 663 -4.19 -20.51 -24.04
CA PHE A 663 -5.03 -20.59 -22.86
C PHE A 663 -6.17 -21.58 -23.16
N VAL A 664 -6.25 -22.68 -22.43
CA VAL A 664 -7.34 -23.66 -22.52
C VAL A 664 -8.35 -23.35 -21.42
N CYS A 665 -9.49 -22.79 -21.79
CA CYS A 665 -10.57 -22.30 -20.93
C CYS A 665 -11.93 -22.94 -21.31
N ALA A 666 -11.88 -24.19 -21.77
CA ALA A 666 -13.05 -24.98 -22.16
C ALA A 666 -13.76 -25.58 -20.93
N LEU A 667 -14.79 -26.40 -21.17
CA LEU A 667 -15.41 -27.19 -20.09
C LEU A 667 -14.48 -28.33 -19.66
N ASP A 668 -14.54 -28.69 -18.38
CA ASP A 668 -13.64 -29.61 -17.70
C ASP A 668 -13.44 -30.94 -18.46
N GLU A 669 -14.51 -31.50 -19.04
CA GLU A 669 -14.49 -32.75 -19.80
C GLU A 669 -13.71 -32.68 -21.12
N LEU A 670 -13.51 -31.48 -21.68
CA LEU A 670 -12.78 -31.27 -22.94
C LEU A 670 -11.28 -31.09 -22.73
N HIS A 671 -10.83 -30.83 -21.51
CA HIS A 671 -9.42 -30.54 -21.23
C HIS A 671 -8.51 -31.68 -21.69
N VAL A 672 -8.83 -32.94 -21.38
CA VAL A 672 -7.98 -34.08 -21.79
C VAL A 672 -7.86 -34.20 -23.31
N GLU A 673 -8.98 -34.08 -24.04
CA GLU A 673 -8.99 -34.19 -25.50
C GLU A 673 -8.16 -33.07 -26.13
N ILE A 674 -8.39 -31.82 -25.71
CA ILE A 674 -7.67 -30.64 -26.21
C ILE A 674 -6.18 -30.76 -25.89
N MET A 675 -5.83 -30.99 -24.62
CA MET A 675 -4.45 -30.98 -24.13
C MET A 675 -3.60 -32.06 -24.80
N CYS A 676 -4.13 -33.28 -24.93
CA CYS A 676 -3.43 -34.36 -25.63
C CYS A 676 -3.27 -34.07 -27.14
N ALA A 677 -4.27 -33.44 -27.77
CA ALA A 677 -4.22 -33.12 -29.20
C ALA A 677 -3.24 -31.98 -29.54
N ILE A 678 -3.07 -30.99 -28.66
CA ILE A 678 -2.15 -29.86 -28.89
C ILE A 678 -0.72 -30.15 -28.44
N ALA A 679 -0.48 -31.16 -27.58
CA ALA A 679 0.85 -31.47 -27.06
C ALA A 679 1.92 -31.64 -28.17
N PRO A 680 1.64 -32.33 -29.30
CA PRO A 680 2.59 -32.45 -30.41
C PRO A 680 2.97 -31.11 -31.08
N LEU A 681 2.16 -30.05 -30.92
CA LEU A 681 2.46 -28.73 -31.46
C LEU A 681 3.57 -28.00 -30.69
N ASN A 682 3.92 -28.49 -29.49
CA ASN A 682 4.97 -27.96 -28.63
C ASN A 682 4.81 -26.45 -28.37
N LEU A 683 3.62 -26.06 -27.89
CA LEU A 683 3.27 -24.69 -27.51
C LEU A 683 3.43 -24.47 -26.00
N HIS A 684 3.57 -23.22 -25.58
CA HIS A 684 3.36 -22.86 -24.17
C HIS A 684 1.89 -23.04 -23.81
N VAL A 685 1.57 -23.59 -22.63
CA VAL A 685 0.18 -23.88 -22.26
C VAL A 685 -0.17 -23.36 -20.88
N LEU A 686 -1.32 -22.69 -20.76
CA LEU A 686 -2.04 -22.50 -19.51
C LEU A 686 -3.41 -23.16 -19.62
N CYS A 687 -3.67 -24.17 -18.80
CA CYS A 687 -4.97 -24.87 -18.76
C CYS A 687 -5.79 -24.44 -17.53
N GLU A 688 -7.07 -24.15 -17.69
CA GLU A 688 -7.98 -23.93 -16.56
C GLU A 688 -8.09 -25.16 -15.66
N LYS A 689 -8.51 -24.94 -14.41
CA LYS A 689 -8.74 -26.02 -13.44
C LYS A 689 -10.17 -26.56 -13.56
N PRO A 690 -10.39 -27.87 -13.36
CA PRO A 690 -9.40 -28.90 -13.06
C PRO A 690 -8.62 -29.34 -14.31
N LEU A 691 -7.46 -29.97 -14.14
CA LEU A 691 -6.64 -30.48 -15.25
C LEU A 691 -7.41 -31.51 -16.09
N ALA A 692 -8.14 -32.42 -15.43
CA ALA A 692 -9.08 -33.36 -16.02
C ALA A 692 -10.08 -33.85 -14.96
N THR A 693 -11.10 -34.59 -15.40
CA THR A 693 -12.18 -35.12 -14.56
C THR A 693 -11.89 -36.50 -13.94
N SER A 694 -10.77 -37.12 -14.33
CA SER A 694 -10.26 -38.39 -13.77
C SER A 694 -8.75 -38.34 -13.53
N LEU A 695 -8.25 -39.21 -12.65
CA LEU A 695 -6.81 -39.35 -12.45
C LEU A 695 -6.12 -39.93 -13.69
N LYS A 696 -6.78 -40.88 -14.36
CA LYS A 696 -6.30 -41.48 -15.61
C LYS A 696 -6.06 -40.42 -16.67
N ASP A 697 -6.98 -39.48 -16.83
CA ASP A 697 -6.85 -38.42 -17.83
C ASP A 697 -5.79 -37.38 -17.43
N CYS A 698 -5.64 -37.08 -16.14
CA CYS A 698 -4.51 -36.26 -15.66
C CYS A 698 -3.15 -36.89 -16.03
N LEU A 699 -3.03 -38.22 -15.87
CA LEU A 699 -1.82 -38.96 -16.25
C LEU A 699 -1.64 -39.06 -17.77
N ALA A 700 -2.73 -39.14 -18.55
CA ALA A 700 -2.67 -39.09 -20.01
C ALA A 700 -2.13 -37.72 -20.51
N ILE A 701 -2.58 -36.62 -19.90
CA ILE A 701 -2.04 -35.28 -20.18
C ILE A 701 -0.56 -35.24 -19.79
N TYR A 702 -0.19 -35.72 -18.59
CA TYR A 702 1.21 -35.76 -18.16
C TYR A 702 2.12 -36.42 -19.19
N ARG A 703 1.75 -37.62 -19.66
CA ARG A 703 2.51 -38.40 -20.65
C ARG A 703 2.59 -37.72 -22.01
N SER A 704 1.60 -36.90 -22.37
CA SER A 704 1.60 -36.16 -23.63
C SER A 704 2.62 -35.02 -23.63
N PHE A 705 2.87 -34.39 -22.47
CA PHE A 705 3.83 -33.29 -22.33
C PHE A 705 5.22 -33.73 -21.83
N VAL A 706 5.32 -34.91 -21.21
CA VAL A 706 6.57 -35.50 -20.70
C VAL A 706 6.75 -36.89 -21.33
N PRO A 707 7.55 -37.00 -22.41
CA PRO A 707 7.79 -38.28 -23.09
C PRO A 707 8.45 -39.32 -22.19
N HIS A 708 8.15 -40.60 -22.44
CA HIS A 708 8.66 -41.74 -21.66
C HIS A 708 10.19 -41.82 -21.66
N GLY A 709 10.80 -42.11 -20.51
CA GLY A 709 12.26 -42.15 -20.33
C GLY A 709 12.92 -40.77 -20.17
N LYS A 710 12.12 -39.69 -20.09
CA LYS A 710 12.54 -38.33 -19.76
C LYS A 710 11.76 -37.79 -18.57
N GLU A 711 11.36 -38.65 -17.63
CA GLU A 711 10.63 -38.25 -16.42
C GLU A 711 11.44 -37.24 -15.56
N ASP A 712 12.77 -37.23 -15.72
CA ASP A 712 13.69 -36.27 -15.08
C ASP A 712 13.73 -34.89 -15.77
N VAL A 713 13.05 -34.74 -16.90
CA VAL A 713 13.07 -33.56 -17.77
C VAL A 713 11.68 -32.91 -17.78
N ALA A 714 11.61 -31.64 -17.39
CA ALA A 714 10.40 -30.84 -17.45
C ALA A 714 9.86 -30.73 -18.90
N PRO A 715 8.58 -30.36 -19.11
CA PRO A 715 8.05 -30.10 -20.45
C PRO A 715 8.97 -29.17 -21.26
N SER A 716 9.06 -29.39 -22.57
CA SER A 716 9.90 -28.58 -23.49
C SER A 716 9.39 -27.14 -23.70
N LYS A 717 8.25 -26.80 -23.11
CA LYS A 717 7.63 -25.48 -23.09
C LYS A 717 7.02 -25.21 -21.72
N VAL A 718 6.85 -23.94 -21.39
CA VAL A 718 6.21 -23.52 -20.14
C VAL A 718 4.79 -24.10 -20.05
N PHE A 719 4.49 -24.72 -18.91
CA PHE A 719 3.17 -25.24 -18.57
C PHE A 719 2.63 -24.50 -17.35
N SER A 720 1.34 -24.16 -17.34
CA SER A 720 0.67 -23.64 -16.17
C SER A 720 -0.75 -24.17 -16.06
N ILE A 721 -1.30 -24.10 -14.86
CA ILE A 721 -2.67 -24.49 -14.55
C ILE A 721 -3.37 -23.37 -13.77
N GLY A 722 -4.71 -23.29 -13.89
CA GLY A 722 -5.61 -22.34 -13.23
C GLY A 722 -5.64 -22.38 -11.68
N HIS A 723 -4.55 -22.78 -11.01
CA HIS A 723 -4.38 -22.72 -9.56
C HIS A 723 -4.09 -21.27 -9.11
N VAL A 724 -5.02 -20.37 -9.39
CA VAL A 724 -4.91 -18.91 -9.18
C VAL A 724 -4.59 -18.52 -7.74
N MET A 725 -4.93 -19.38 -6.76
CA MET A 725 -4.67 -19.13 -5.35
C MET A 725 -3.18 -18.98 -5.02
N ARG A 726 -2.27 -19.62 -5.76
CA ARG A 726 -0.82 -19.48 -5.55
C ARG A 726 -0.33 -18.04 -5.80
N TYR A 727 -1.07 -17.27 -6.59
CA TYR A 727 -0.65 -15.96 -7.12
C TYR A 727 -1.42 -14.78 -6.51
N SER A 728 -2.36 -15.04 -5.59
CA SER A 728 -3.01 -13.95 -4.87
C SER A 728 -2.00 -13.30 -3.90
N PRO A 729 -1.94 -11.96 -3.80
CA PRO A 729 -1.04 -11.28 -2.88
C PRO A 729 -1.17 -11.76 -1.43
N HIS A 730 -2.41 -12.05 -1.02
CA HIS A 730 -2.71 -12.63 0.29
C HIS A 730 -1.97 -13.96 0.51
N ASN A 731 -2.16 -14.95 -0.37
CA ASN A 731 -1.60 -16.28 -0.18
C ASN A 731 -0.08 -16.31 -0.38
N MET A 732 0.46 -15.44 -1.24
CA MET A 732 1.92 -15.28 -1.36
C MET A 732 2.53 -14.74 -0.06
N HIS A 733 1.88 -13.77 0.59
CA HIS A 733 2.30 -13.28 1.91
C HIS A 733 2.15 -14.35 2.99
N LEU A 734 1.03 -15.08 3.01
CA LEU A 734 0.83 -16.17 3.96
C LEU A 734 1.91 -17.25 3.83
N ARG A 735 2.23 -17.70 2.60
CA ARG A 735 3.31 -18.66 2.33
C ARG A 735 4.65 -18.16 2.85
N ARG A 736 4.99 -16.89 2.58
CA ARG A 736 6.24 -16.29 3.05
C ARG A 736 6.30 -16.28 4.59
N LEU A 737 5.25 -15.82 5.26
CA LEU A 737 5.18 -15.75 6.71
C LEU A 737 5.36 -17.13 7.36
N LEU A 738 4.73 -18.15 6.77
CA LEU A 738 4.78 -19.52 7.26
C LEU A 738 6.12 -20.21 6.99
N LEU A 739 6.63 -20.13 5.76
CA LEU A 739 7.72 -21.00 5.31
C LEU A 739 9.09 -20.31 5.25
N THR A 740 9.12 -18.99 5.02
CA THR A 740 10.36 -18.21 4.91
C THR A 740 10.66 -17.47 6.19
N ASP A 741 9.70 -16.67 6.68
CA ASP A 741 9.87 -15.86 7.89
C ASP A 741 9.62 -16.70 9.16
N ARG A 742 8.95 -17.85 9.03
CA ARG A 742 8.62 -18.81 10.10
C ARG A 742 8.06 -18.14 11.36
N VAL A 743 7.12 -17.20 11.18
CA VAL A 743 6.63 -16.34 12.28
C VAL A 743 5.88 -17.08 13.39
N ILE A 744 5.54 -18.35 13.17
CA ILE A 744 4.92 -19.25 14.15
C ILE A 744 5.72 -20.53 14.38
N GLY A 745 7.00 -20.58 13.98
CA GLY A 745 7.80 -21.80 14.02
C GLY A 745 7.36 -22.83 12.97
N ASP A 746 7.44 -24.11 13.31
CA ASP A 746 7.02 -25.20 12.43
C ASP A 746 5.49 -25.38 12.48
N ILE A 747 4.88 -25.63 11.32
CA ILE A 747 3.43 -25.81 11.20
C ILE A 747 3.03 -27.17 11.80
N VAL A 748 2.15 -27.14 12.79
CA VAL A 748 1.58 -28.34 13.44
C VAL A 748 0.23 -28.70 12.82
N SER A 749 -0.64 -27.70 12.62
CA SER A 749 -1.97 -27.90 12.06
C SER A 749 -2.43 -26.73 11.21
N LEU A 750 -3.20 -27.00 10.15
CA LEU A 750 -3.79 -25.99 9.29
C LEU A 750 -5.28 -26.31 9.05
N GLU A 751 -6.16 -25.39 9.44
CA GLU A 751 -7.58 -25.46 9.13
C GLU A 751 -7.92 -24.47 8.01
N HIS A 752 -8.45 -24.96 6.90
CA HIS A 752 -8.87 -24.14 5.77
C HIS A 752 -10.35 -24.34 5.47
N THR A 753 -11.05 -23.25 5.17
CA THR A 753 -12.46 -23.31 4.76
C THR A 753 -12.64 -22.61 3.42
N GLU A 754 -13.27 -23.29 2.46
CA GLU A 754 -13.87 -22.68 1.27
C GLU A 754 -15.39 -22.52 1.49
N PRO A 755 -15.84 -21.32 1.87
CA PRO A 755 -17.26 -21.03 2.02
C PRO A 755 -17.88 -20.70 0.65
N VAL A 756 -18.38 -21.71 -0.09
CA VAL A 756 -18.87 -21.54 -1.48
C VAL A 756 -20.00 -20.52 -1.60
N GLY A 757 -20.88 -20.42 -0.59
CA GLY A 757 -22.00 -19.49 -0.53
C GLY A 757 -23.32 -20.10 -0.97
N TYR A 758 -24.39 -19.81 -0.23
CA TYR A 758 -25.67 -20.55 -0.37
C TYR A 758 -26.28 -20.43 -1.77
N TRP A 759 -26.30 -19.23 -2.35
CA TRP A 759 -26.89 -19.01 -3.66
C TRP A 759 -25.91 -19.35 -4.80
N HIS A 760 -24.62 -19.11 -4.62
CA HIS A 760 -23.60 -19.51 -5.59
C HIS A 760 -23.54 -21.03 -5.74
N PHE A 761 -23.63 -21.78 -4.63
CA PHE A 761 -23.72 -23.23 -4.71
C PHE A 761 -24.98 -23.67 -5.47
N SER A 762 -26.12 -23.04 -5.21
CA SER A 762 -27.36 -23.33 -5.93
C SER A 762 -27.29 -23.01 -7.44
N HIS A 763 -26.52 -21.99 -7.82
CA HIS A 763 -26.29 -21.63 -9.22
C HIS A 763 -25.40 -22.66 -9.92
N SER A 764 -24.21 -22.94 -9.36
CA SER A 764 -23.15 -23.71 -10.04
C SER A 764 -23.28 -25.23 -9.87
N TYR A 765 -23.67 -25.70 -8.68
CA TYR A 765 -23.60 -27.11 -8.25
C TYR A 765 -24.98 -27.75 -8.01
N VAL A 766 -26.07 -27.00 -8.23
CA VAL A 766 -27.44 -27.55 -8.17
C VAL A 766 -28.16 -27.38 -9.50
N ARG A 767 -28.05 -26.20 -10.12
CA ARG A 767 -28.68 -25.90 -11.43
C ARG A 767 -27.71 -25.89 -12.59
N GLY A 768 -26.43 -25.62 -12.31
CA GLY A 768 -25.37 -25.38 -13.29
C GLY A 768 -24.70 -26.65 -13.81
N ASN A 769 -23.56 -26.45 -14.47
CA ASN A 769 -22.83 -27.52 -15.16
C ASN A 769 -22.26 -28.57 -14.20
N TRP A 770 -21.85 -28.17 -12.99
CA TRP A 770 -21.14 -29.03 -12.05
C TRP A 770 -22.04 -29.71 -11.01
N ARG A 771 -23.32 -29.87 -11.33
CA ARG A 771 -24.31 -30.42 -10.40
C ARG A 771 -24.23 -31.95 -10.23
N ARG A 772 -23.59 -32.62 -11.19
CA ARG A 772 -23.43 -34.08 -11.20
C ARG A 772 -21.98 -34.48 -10.90
N GLU A 773 -21.82 -35.55 -10.13
CA GLU A 773 -20.56 -36.27 -10.00
C GLU A 773 -20.18 -36.92 -11.35
N THR A 774 -18.87 -37.07 -11.58
CA THR A 774 -18.34 -37.82 -12.72
C THR A 774 -18.67 -39.32 -12.59
N PRO A 775 -18.50 -40.13 -13.65
CA PRO A 775 -18.65 -41.58 -13.55
C PRO A 775 -17.78 -42.24 -12.46
N GLU A 776 -16.65 -41.62 -12.12
CA GLU A 776 -15.75 -42.06 -11.05
C GLU A 776 -16.22 -41.59 -9.65
N GLY A 777 -17.38 -40.95 -9.54
CA GLY A 777 -17.95 -40.47 -8.28
C GLY A 777 -17.23 -39.24 -7.72
N VAL A 778 -16.67 -38.39 -8.58
CA VAL A 778 -15.93 -37.18 -8.20
C VAL A 778 -16.82 -35.96 -8.43
N GLY A 779 -16.94 -35.08 -7.43
CA GLY A 779 -17.93 -34.01 -7.43
C GLY A 779 -17.39 -32.59 -7.23
N SER A 780 -18.08 -31.85 -6.37
CA SER A 780 -17.81 -30.44 -6.06
C SER A 780 -16.41 -30.20 -5.49
N LEU A 781 -15.78 -31.17 -4.81
CA LEU A 781 -14.40 -31.03 -4.34
C LEU A 781 -13.43 -30.77 -5.51
N LEU A 782 -13.56 -31.49 -6.62
CA LEU A 782 -12.71 -31.31 -7.81
C LEU A 782 -13.02 -30.02 -8.55
N THR A 783 -14.29 -29.75 -8.81
CA THR A 783 -14.69 -28.65 -9.70
C THR A 783 -14.61 -27.29 -9.00
N LYS A 784 -14.81 -27.26 -7.68
CA LYS A 784 -14.76 -26.04 -6.85
C LYS A 784 -13.47 -25.84 -6.09
N SER A 785 -12.97 -26.91 -5.46
CA SER A 785 -11.98 -26.84 -4.37
C SER A 785 -10.67 -27.56 -4.69
N CYS A 786 -10.43 -27.97 -5.94
CA CYS A 786 -9.15 -28.55 -6.34
C CYS A 786 -7.98 -27.57 -6.12
N HIS A 787 -8.19 -26.28 -6.37
CA HIS A 787 -7.19 -25.26 -6.06
C HIS A 787 -7.05 -24.98 -4.55
N ASP A 788 -8.03 -25.34 -3.73
CA ASP A 788 -7.95 -25.23 -2.26
C ASP A 788 -7.13 -26.40 -1.70
N VAL A 789 -7.31 -27.59 -2.27
CA VAL A 789 -6.43 -28.74 -2.02
C VAL A 789 -5.01 -28.47 -2.52
N ASP A 790 -4.86 -27.90 -3.72
CA ASP A 790 -3.56 -27.43 -4.22
C ASP A 790 -2.93 -26.42 -3.28
N PHE A 791 -3.67 -25.45 -2.76
CA PHE A 791 -3.16 -24.48 -1.80
C PHE A 791 -2.61 -25.14 -0.53
N LEU A 792 -3.31 -26.16 0.01
CA LEU A 792 -2.83 -26.93 1.16
C LEU A 792 -1.55 -27.72 0.82
N VAL A 793 -1.56 -28.46 -0.29
CA VAL A 793 -0.40 -29.26 -0.73
C VAL A 793 0.78 -28.35 -1.09
N TRP A 794 0.52 -27.17 -1.66
CA TRP A 794 1.54 -26.18 -1.93
C TRP A 794 2.19 -25.72 -0.63
N LEU A 795 1.41 -25.30 0.37
CA LEU A 795 1.95 -24.84 1.66
C LEU A 795 2.66 -25.93 2.46
N LEU A 796 2.18 -27.17 2.40
CA LEU A 796 2.56 -28.23 3.34
C LEU A 796 3.41 -29.34 2.74
N SER A 797 3.38 -29.51 1.42
CA SER A 797 4.12 -30.54 0.69
C SER A 797 5.18 -29.96 -0.24
N SER A 798 4.89 -28.90 -1.00
CA SER A 798 5.87 -28.33 -1.93
C SER A 798 7.05 -27.71 -1.17
N PRO A 799 8.28 -27.80 -1.71
CA PRO A 799 9.45 -27.19 -1.09
C PRO A 799 9.24 -25.70 -0.76
N PRO A 800 9.76 -25.22 0.38
CA PRO A 800 9.62 -23.81 0.75
C PRO A 800 10.38 -22.92 -0.24
N PRO A 801 9.98 -21.64 -0.40
CA PRO A 801 10.67 -20.72 -1.29
C PRO A 801 12.17 -20.68 -1.00
N GLY A 802 12.95 -21.03 -2.02
CA GLY A 802 14.40 -21.06 -1.93
C GLY A 802 15.02 -22.42 -1.60
N ALA A 803 14.27 -23.44 -1.18
CA ALA A 803 14.86 -24.76 -0.94
C ALA A 803 15.71 -25.25 -2.13
N PRO A 804 16.81 -26.00 -1.88
CA PRO A 804 17.61 -26.58 -2.96
C PRO A 804 16.74 -27.30 -4.00
N ARG A 805 17.14 -27.23 -5.28
CA ARG A 805 16.34 -27.73 -6.41
C ARG A 805 16.00 -29.22 -6.31
N ASP A 806 16.82 -30.00 -5.61
CA ASP A 806 16.68 -31.43 -5.38
C ASP A 806 15.93 -31.75 -4.07
N THR A 807 15.38 -30.75 -3.37
CA THR A 807 14.56 -30.96 -2.18
C THR A 807 13.27 -31.67 -2.58
N PRO A 808 13.03 -32.91 -2.11
CA PRO A 808 11.81 -33.61 -2.46
C PRO A 808 10.61 -32.99 -1.74
N PRO A 809 9.40 -33.06 -2.32
CA PRO A 809 8.18 -32.67 -1.63
C PRO A 809 7.94 -33.52 -0.37
N HIS A 810 7.33 -32.93 0.65
CA HIS A 810 6.88 -33.66 1.83
C HIS A 810 5.53 -34.30 1.52
N HIS A 811 5.52 -35.58 1.15
CA HIS A 811 4.30 -36.27 0.76
C HIS A 811 3.36 -36.54 1.95
N PRO A 812 2.04 -36.51 1.75
CA PRO A 812 1.09 -36.98 2.76
C PRO A 812 1.38 -38.43 3.17
N ARG A 813 1.09 -38.77 4.43
CA ARG A 813 0.98 -40.13 4.94
C ARG A 813 -0.40 -40.71 4.62
N SER A 814 -1.45 -39.98 4.97
CA SER A 814 -2.82 -40.43 4.82
C SER A 814 -3.82 -39.31 4.54
N ILE A 815 -4.92 -39.69 3.89
CA ILE A 815 -6.02 -38.82 3.53
C ILE A 815 -7.31 -39.48 4.01
N THR A 816 -8.17 -38.71 4.67
CA THR A 816 -9.55 -39.08 4.96
C THR A 816 -10.49 -38.00 4.44
N SER A 817 -11.71 -38.38 4.08
CA SER A 817 -12.74 -37.40 3.73
C SER A 817 -14.10 -37.92 4.19
N SER A 818 -14.94 -36.99 4.61
CA SER A 818 -16.35 -37.23 4.88
C SER A 818 -17.15 -36.09 4.25
N GLY A 819 -18.23 -36.41 3.57
CA GLY A 819 -19.05 -35.40 2.91
C GLY A 819 -20.34 -36.00 2.42
N VAL A 820 -21.37 -35.18 2.34
CA VAL A 820 -22.71 -35.61 1.92
C VAL A 820 -23.45 -34.44 1.29
N LEU A 821 -24.38 -34.74 0.40
CA LEU A 821 -25.40 -33.79 -0.03
C LEU A 821 -26.43 -33.66 1.11
N THR A 822 -26.50 -32.53 1.80
CA THR A 822 -27.35 -32.35 2.99
C THR A 822 -28.70 -31.68 2.69
N GLN A 823 -28.73 -30.66 1.82
CA GLN A 823 -29.87 -29.75 1.67
C GLN A 823 -30.69 -30.00 0.41
N PHE A 824 -30.02 -30.08 -0.75
CA PHE A 824 -30.68 -30.05 -2.05
C PHE A 824 -31.17 -31.44 -2.48
N GLN A 825 -32.09 -32.00 -1.69
CA GLN A 825 -32.76 -33.28 -1.93
C GLN A 825 -34.28 -33.10 -1.90
N SER A 826 -35.01 -33.91 -2.67
CA SER A 826 -36.48 -33.87 -2.74
C SER A 826 -37.16 -34.01 -1.38
N LYS A 827 -36.62 -34.86 -0.49
CA LYS A 827 -37.13 -35.05 0.88
C LYS A 827 -37.03 -33.82 1.78
N ARG A 828 -36.22 -32.82 1.40
CA ARG A 828 -36.05 -31.54 2.12
C ARG A 828 -36.89 -30.41 1.53
N LYS A 829 -37.64 -30.68 0.45
CA LYS A 829 -38.52 -29.69 -0.17
C LYS A 829 -39.57 -29.19 0.84
N PRO A 830 -39.76 -27.86 0.99
CA PRO A 830 -40.83 -27.31 1.80
C PRO A 830 -42.20 -27.84 1.36
N LYS A 831 -43.04 -28.22 2.31
CA LYS A 831 -44.38 -28.79 2.01
C LYS A 831 -45.25 -27.79 1.24
N GLU A 832 -45.09 -26.51 1.57
CA GLU A 832 -45.79 -25.37 0.98
C GLU A 832 -45.42 -25.15 -0.49
N ALA A 833 -44.25 -25.66 -0.94
CA ALA A 833 -43.88 -25.63 -2.36
C ALA A 833 -44.70 -26.60 -3.22
N GLY A 834 -45.44 -27.52 -2.60
CA GLY A 834 -46.28 -28.50 -3.28
C GLY A 834 -45.51 -29.34 -4.29
N THR A 835 -46.14 -29.59 -5.44
CA THR A 835 -45.56 -30.39 -6.54
C THR A 835 -44.74 -29.57 -7.52
N ALA A 836 -44.50 -28.27 -7.27
CA ALA A 836 -43.80 -27.41 -8.21
C ALA A 836 -42.37 -27.89 -8.48
N THR A 837 -42.03 -28.06 -9.76
CA THR A 837 -40.69 -28.43 -10.24
C THR A 837 -39.88 -27.23 -10.72
N ASN A 838 -40.54 -26.12 -11.05
CA ASN A 838 -39.91 -24.88 -11.51
C ASN A 838 -40.25 -23.71 -10.57
N CYS A 839 -39.30 -22.77 -10.41
CA CYS A 839 -39.52 -21.60 -9.55
C CYS A 839 -40.63 -20.67 -10.05
N LEU A 840 -40.88 -20.58 -11.36
CA LEU A 840 -41.93 -19.72 -11.92
C LEU A 840 -43.35 -20.13 -11.54
N THR A 841 -43.55 -21.41 -11.20
CA THR A 841 -44.85 -21.97 -10.82
C THR A 841 -44.94 -22.31 -9.33
N CYS A 842 -43.91 -21.96 -8.54
CA CYS A 842 -43.82 -22.35 -7.14
C CYS A 842 -44.67 -21.43 -6.23
N PRO A 843 -45.60 -21.98 -5.42
CA PRO A 843 -46.46 -21.18 -4.54
C PRO A 843 -45.71 -20.34 -3.49
N ILE A 844 -44.50 -20.77 -3.10
CA ILE A 844 -43.67 -20.08 -2.10
C ILE A 844 -42.46 -19.35 -2.71
N GLU A 845 -42.43 -19.15 -4.02
CA GLU A 845 -41.31 -18.50 -4.73
C GLU A 845 -40.81 -17.24 -4.00
N ARG A 846 -41.72 -16.35 -3.61
CA ARG A 846 -41.41 -15.09 -2.91
C ARG A 846 -40.78 -15.27 -1.52
N GLN A 847 -41.08 -16.38 -0.85
CA GLN A 847 -40.55 -16.70 0.48
C GLN A 847 -39.29 -17.59 0.40
N CYS A 848 -39.06 -18.26 -0.73
CA CYS A 848 -37.95 -19.18 -0.93
C CYS A 848 -36.62 -18.44 -1.07
N THR A 849 -35.63 -18.82 -0.24
CA THR A 849 -34.26 -18.28 -0.28
C THR A 849 -33.52 -18.62 -1.58
N TYR A 850 -33.93 -19.69 -2.26
CA TYR A 850 -33.32 -20.22 -3.48
C TYR A 850 -34.14 -19.93 -4.77
N SER A 851 -35.11 -19.03 -4.72
CA SER A 851 -35.88 -18.65 -5.92
C SER A 851 -34.95 -18.18 -7.04
N ALA A 852 -35.07 -18.83 -8.21
CA ALA A 852 -34.36 -18.41 -9.41
C ALA A 852 -34.74 -16.99 -9.85
N VAL A 853 -36.02 -16.61 -9.72
CA VAL A 853 -36.50 -15.26 -10.06
C VAL A 853 -35.84 -14.23 -9.17
N ARG A 854 -35.79 -14.47 -7.86
CA ARG A 854 -35.15 -13.52 -6.93
C ARG A 854 -33.64 -13.42 -7.15
N ILE A 855 -32.98 -14.53 -7.46
CA ILE A 855 -31.52 -14.57 -7.68
C ILE A 855 -31.15 -13.87 -8.98
N TYR A 856 -31.81 -14.20 -10.10
CA TYR A 856 -31.39 -13.73 -11.42
C TYR A 856 -32.11 -12.46 -11.87
N LYS A 857 -33.39 -12.29 -11.56
CA LYS A 857 -34.14 -11.10 -11.96
C LYS A 857 -33.99 -9.97 -10.94
N GLU A 858 -34.54 -10.15 -9.74
CA GLU A 858 -34.65 -9.06 -8.75
C GLU A 858 -33.30 -8.57 -8.24
N LYS A 859 -32.36 -9.49 -7.99
CA LYS A 859 -31.06 -9.15 -7.41
C LYS A 859 -30.05 -8.64 -8.43
N GLN A 860 -30.26 -8.87 -9.73
CA GLN A 860 -29.30 -8.61 -10.80
C GLN A 860 -29.93 -7.79 -11.94
N LEU A 861 -30.79 -8.40 -12.79
CA LEU A 861 -31.35 -7.71 -13.96
C LEU A 861 -32.09 -6.41 -13.60
N ASP A 862 -32.92 -6.44 -12.56
CA ASP A 862 -33.70 -5.28 -12.12
C ASP A 862 -32.81 -4.15 -11.58
N LYS A 863 -31.54 -4.44 -11.27
CA LYS A 863 -30.51 -3.46 -10.88
C LYS A 863 -29.62 -3.03 -12.04
N GLY A 864 -29.88 -3.53 -13.26
CA GLY A 864 -29.05 -3.31 -14.44
C GLY A 864 -27.72 -4.06 -14.42
N ASP A 865 -27.56 -5.09 -13.59
CA ASP A 865 -26.36 -5.93 -13.59
C ASP A 865 -26.58 -7.14 -14.51
N THR A 866 -25.99 -7.11 -15.70
CA THR A 866 -26.05 -8.17 -16.72
C THR A 866 -24.86 -9.14 -16.64
N LYS A 867 -23.93 -8.92 -15.70
CA LYS A 867 -22.71 -9.74 -15.58
C LYS A 867 -23.02 -11.04 -14.84
N TRP A 868 -21.98 -11.77 -14.44
CA TRP A 868 -22.13 -13.02 -13.70
C TRP A 868 -23.05 -12.83 -12.47
N PRO A 869 -24.07 -13.69 -12.28
CA PRO A 869 -24.30 -14.97 -12.97
C PRO A 869 -25.18 -14.90 -14.23
N LEU A 870 -25.73 -13.74 -14.61
CA LEU A 870 -26.73 -13.63 -15.67
C LEU A 870 -26.19 -13.97 -17.05
N ASN A 871 -24.99 -13.53 -17.38
CA ASN A 871 -24.32 -13.89 -18.63
C ASN A 871 -24.01 -15.39 -18.76
N ILE A 872 -24.12 -16.18 -17.68
CA ILE A 872 -24.07 -17.66 -17.76
C ILE A 872 -25.45 -18.23 -18.05
N VAL A 873 -26.51 -17.64 -17.50
CA VAL A 873 -27.91 -18.05 -17.74
C VAL A 873 -28.37 -17.65 -19.16
N CYS A 874 -27.97 -16.47 -19.62
CA CYS A 874 -28.30 -15.87 -20.90
C CYS A 874 -27.04 -15.16 -21.44
N PRO A 875 -26.21 -15.82 -22.27
CA PRO A 875 -24.93 -15.27 -22.73
C PRO A 875 -25.01 -13.91 -23.42
N ASP A 876 -26.07 -13.67 -24.18
CA ASP A 876 -26.36 -12.47 -24.97
C ASP A 876 -27.21 -11.42 -24.22
N ILE A 877 -27.43 -11.61 -22.91
CA ILE A 877 -28.31 -10.73 -22.11
C ILE A 877 -27.84 -9.28 -22.05
N GLU A 878 -26.52 -9.05 -22.06
CA GLU A 878 -25.94 -7.71 -22.02
C GLU A 878 -26.23 -6.96 -23.32
N ASP A 879 -26.11 -7.61 -24.47
CA ASP A 879 -26.43 -7.01 -25.76
C ASP A 879 -27.93 -6.78 -25.92
N THR A 880 -28.77 -7.78 -25.58
CA THR A 880 -30.23 -7.60 -25.56
C THR A 880 -30.64 -6.42 -24.67
N PHE A 881 -30.00 -6.27 -23.51
CA PHE A 881 -30.26 -5.15 -22.60
C PHE A 881 -29.85 -3.80 -23.22
N LYS A 882 -28.68 -3.73 -23.87
CA LYS A 882 -28.17 -2.50 -24.52
C LYS A 882 -28.97 -2.11 -25.77
N THR A 883 -29.30 -3.07 -26.64
CA THR A 883 -29.92 -2.83 -27.95
C THR A 883 -31.44 -2.75 -27.89
N SER A 884 -32.07 -3.60 -27.08
CA SER A 884 -33.53 -3.83 -27.06
C SER A 884 -34.17 -3.47 -25.71
N GLY A 885 -33.37 -3.07 -24.73
CA GLY A 885 -33.83 -2.58 -23.42
C GLY A 885 -34.20 -3.68 -22.42
N ILE A 886 -34.47 -3.26 -21.18
CA ILE A 886 -34.70 -4.15 -20.04
C ILE A 886 -35.89 -5.11 -20.23
N ALA A 887 -36.95 -4.70 -20.94
CA ALA A 887 -38.13 -5.54 -21.16
C ALA A 887 -37.81 -6.75 -22.06
N ALA A 888 -36.98 -6.57 -23.09
CA ALA A 888 -36.53 -7.66 -23.94
C ALA A 888 -35.60 -8.61 -23.18
N ALA A 889 -34.66 -8.06 -22.41
CA ALA A 889 -33.77 -8.84 -21.55
C ALA A 889 -34.55 -9.64 -20.49
N GLU A 890 -35.57 -9.04 -19.86
CA GLU A 890 -36.44 -9.73 -18.91
C GLU A 890 -37.20 -10.87 -19.58
N LYS A 891 -37.79 -10.63 -20.76
CA LYS A 891 -38.48 -11.69 -21.51
C LYS A 891 -37.55 -12.86 -21.82
N GLN A 892 -36.32 -12.57 -22.23
CA GLN A 892 -35.31 -13.59 -22.51
C GLN A 892 -34.95 -14.39 -21.25
N LEU A 893 -34.63 -13.70 -20.16
CA LEU A 893 -34.29 -14.33 -18.88
C LEU A 893 -35.44 -15.22 -18.39
N MET A 894 -36.67 -14.71 -18.40
CA MET A 894 -37.84 -15.46 -17.96
C MET A 894 -38.12 -16.67 -18.86
N GLY A 895 -37.85 -16.57 -20.16
CA GLY A 895 -37.88 -17.71 -21.08
C GLY A 895 -36.89 -18.81 -20.67
N LYS A 896 -35.64 -18.44 -20.34
CA LYS A 896 -34.64 -19.39 -19.82
C LYS A 896 -35.00 -19.98 -18.46
N LEU A 897 -35.59 -19.20 -17.56
CA LEU A 897 -36.05 -19.69 -16.26
C LEU A 897 -37.32 -20.55 -16.38
N ALA A 898 -38.06 -20.49 -17.47
CA ALA A 898 -39.22 -21.35 -17.69
C ALA A 898 -38.84 -22.78 -18.12
N GLU A 899 -37.62 -22.98 -18.61
CA GLU A 899 -37.14 -24.30 -19.03
C GLU A 899 -37.16 -25.29 -17.86
N ASP A 900 -37.76 -26.45 -18.09
CA ASP A 900 -37.91 -27.50 -17.08
C ASP A 900 -37.91 -28.90 -17.72
N TYR A 901 -37.79 -29.94 -16.90
CA TYR A 901 -37.87 -31.33 -17.36
C TYR A 901 -38.75 -32.20 -16.45
N ASP A 902 -39.28 -33.28 -17.02
CA ASP A 902 -39.97 -34.31 -16.26
C ASP A 902 -39.06 -35.53 -16.15
N LYS A 903 -38.77 -35.95 -14.91
CA LYS A 903 -37.88 -37.08 -14.59
C LYS A 903 -38.39 -38.41 -15.17
N ASN A 904 -39.69 -38.53 -15.44
CA ASN A 904 -40.28 -39.76 -15.94
C ASN A 904 -40.28 -39.86 -17.47
N SER A 905 -40.18 -38.73 -18.18
CA SER A 905 -40.35 -38.68 -19.64
C SER A 905 -39.18 -38.04 -20.40
N THR A 906 -38.33 -37.27 -19.72
CA THR A 906 -37.14 -36.67 -20.32
C THR A 906 -35.94 -37.60 -20.17
N PRO A 907 -35.26 -38.01 -21.26
CA PRO A 907 -34.06 -38.86 -21.18
C PRO A 907 -32.96 -38.21 -20.34
N ASP A 908 -32.28 -39.02 -19.52
CA ASP A 908 -31.25 -38.52 -18.59
C ASP A 908 -30.09 -37.82 -19.32
N GLU A 909 -29.68 -38.32 -20.49
CA GLU A 909 -28.65 -37.69 -21.34
C GLU A 909 -29.00 -36.24 -21.71
N LYS A 910 -30.29 -35.97 -21.99
CA LYS A 910 -30.79 -34.63 -22.30
C LYS A 910 -30.85 -33.75 -21.06
N ILE A 911 -31.11 -34.34 -19.89
CA ILE A 911 -31.05 -33.63 -18.62
C ILE A 911 -29.59 -33.25 -18.34
N ALA A 912 -28.67 -34.21 -18.43
CA ALA A 912 -27.24 -34.06 -18.15
C ALA A 912 -26.55 -33.01 -19.04
N SER A 913 -26.87 -32.98 -20.33
CA SER A 913 -26.16 -32.20 -21.35
C SER A 913 -26.23 -30.68 -21.20
N ARG A 914 -27.07 -30.14 -20.31
CA ARG A 914 -27.22 -28.70 -20.11
C ARG A 914 -27.69 -28.32 -18.70
N PRO A 915 -27.47 -27.06 -18.27
CA PRO A 915 -28.00 -26.55 -17.01
C PRO A 915 -29.49 -26.18 -17.09
N TRP A 916 -30.14 -26.11 -15.93
CA TRP A 916 -31.59 -25.84 -15.77
C TRP A 916 -31.83 -24.76 -14.70
N PHE A 917 -31.49 -23.51 -15.02
CA PHE A 917 -31.40 -22.43 -14.03
C PHE A 917 -32.72 -22.02 -13.35
N GLY A 918 -33.87 -22.30 -13.97
CA GLY A 918 -35.19 -22.03 -13.39
C GLY A 918 -35.73 -23.11 -12.46
N ARG A 919 -35.14 -24.31 -12.48
CA ARG A 919 -35.65 -25.47 -11.75
C ARG A 919 -35.57 -25.30 -10.24
N CYS A 920 -36.52 -25.90 -9.52
CA CYS A 920 -36.51 -25.98 -8.06
C CYS A 920 -35.28 -26.75 -7.58
N VAL A 921 -34.50 -26.14 -6.68
CA VAL A 921 -33.24 -26.73 -6.16
C VAL A 921 -33.42 -28.07 -5.44
N TYR A 922 -34.63 -28.39 -4.97
CA TYR A 922 -34.94 -29.68 -4.33
C TYR A 922 -35.43 -30.73 -5.33
N GLU A 923 -35.74 -30.33 -6.56
CA GLU A 923 -36.23 -31.21 -7.65
C GLU A 923 -35.19 -31.40 -8.76
N SER A 924 -34.04 -30.72 -8.65
CA SER A 924 -32.88 -30.89 -9.52
C SER A 924 -32.34 -32.33 -9.48
N ASP A 925 -31.45 -32.62 -10.43
CA ASP A 925 -30.70 -33.86 -10.64
C ASP A 925 -29.29 -33.79 -10.03
N ASN A 926 -29.07 -32.89 -9.07
CA ASN A 926 -27.78 -32.74 -8.43
C ASN A 926 -27.48 -33.90 -7.47
N ASN A 927 -26.23 -34.35 -7.44
CA ASN A 927 -25.76 -35.41 -6.54
C ASN A 927 -24.41 -35.12 -5.87
N VAL A 928 -23.84 -33.92 -6.06
CA VAL A 928 -22.56 -33.52 -5.45
C VAL A 928 -22.70 -33.04 -4.00
N CYS A 929 -21.63 -33.16 -3.21
CA CYS A 929 -21.61 -32.78 -1.79
C CYS A 929 -21.74 -31.26 -1.60
N ASP A 930 -22.59 -30.82 -0.67
CA ASP A 930 -22.76 -29.42 -0.27
C ASP A 930 -22.08 -29.09 1.07
N ASP A 931 -21.58 -30.12 1.75
CA ASP A 931 -20.74 -30.09 2.95
C ASP A 931 -19.72 -31.25 2.87
N GLN A 932 -18.42 -30.92 2.88
CA GLN A 932 -17.36 -31.93 2.83
C GLN A 932 -16.12 -31.47 3.61
N PHE A 933 -15.63 -32.37 4.45
CA PHE A 933 -14.36 -32.28 5.16
C PHE A 933 -13.34 -33.22 4.54
N VAL A 934 -12.12 -32.72 4.37
CA VAL A 934 -10.94 -33.52 4.00
C VAL A 934 -9.90 -33.32 5.09
N THR A 935 -9.30 -34.40 5.58
CA THR A 935 -8.15 -34.34 6.49
C THR A 935 -6.95 -35.00 5.82
N ILE A 936 -5.82 -34.29 5.79
CA ILE A 936 -4.56 -34.76 5.22
C ILE A 936 -3.54 -34.77 6.35
N ARG A 937 -2.77 -35.86 6.49
CA ARG A 937 -1.73 -36.00 7.52
C ARG A 937 -0.39 -36.28 6.88
N TRP A 938 0.67 -35.77 7.50
CA TRP A 938 2.07 -36.00 7.16
C TRP A 938 2.81 -36.52 8.40
N ASP A 939 3.84 -37.32 8.19
CA ASP A 939 4.74 -37.80 9.24
C ASP A 939 5.99 -36.92 9.37
N ASP A 940 6.86 -37.22 10.32
CA ASP A 940 8.20 -36.63 10.37
C ASP A 940 9.05 -37.16 9.20
N ASP A 941 9.98 -36.36 8.70
CA ASP A 941 11.00 -36.84 7.74
C ASP A 941 11.95 -37.82 8.44
N GLU A 942 11.72 -39.12 8.29
CA GLU A 942 12.57 -40.18 8.86
C GLU A 942 13.61 -40.76 7.88
N ASP A 943 13.52 -40.45 6.58
CA ASP A 943 14.37 -41.03 5.54
C ASP A 943 15.81 -40.45 5.58
N GLU A 944 16.80 -41.34 5.65
CA GLU A 944 18.23 -40.99 5.68
C GLU A 944 18.66 -40.15 4.47
N SER A 945 18.03 -40.33 3.30
CA SER A 945 18.36 -39.63 2.05
C SER A 945 17.99 -38.14 2.05
N ILE A 946 17.07 -37.74 2.95
CA ILE A 946 16.57 -36.37 3.09
C ILE A 946 17.12 -35.65 4.33
N LYS A 947 17.90 -36.33 5.19
CA LYS A 947 18.57 -35.70 6.35
C LYS A 947 19.54 -34.58 6.00
N LYS A 948 19.93 -34.46 4.73
CA LYS A 948 20.71 -33.31 4.21
C LYS A 948 19.89 -32.00 4.17
N PHE A 949 18.57 -32.08 4.29
CA PHE A 949 17.65 -30.94 4.36
C PHE A 949 17.14 -30.73 5.79
N PRO A 950 16.67 -29.52 6.16
CA PRO A 950 16.05 -29.29 7.45
C PRO A 950 14.87 -30.25 7.67
N SER A 951 14.89 -30.97 8.80
CA SER A 951 13.82 -31.92 9.17
C SER A 951 12.48 -31.21 9.20
N ARG A 952 11.49 -31.76 8.48
CA ARG A 952 10.10 -31.30 8.51
C ARG A 952 9.31 -32.20 9.45
N ILE A 953 8.53 -31.58 10.32
CA ILE A 953 7.76 -32.30 11.31
C ILE A 953 6.45 -32.86 10.76
N ALA A 954 5.90 -33.83 11.48
CA ALA A 954 4.53 -34.29 11.32
C ALA A 954 3.52 -33.15 11.49
N LYS A 955 2.49 -33.15 10.65
CA LYS A 955 1.48 -32.08 10.61
C LYS A 955 0.15 -32.57 10.04
N THR A 956 -0.90 -31.82 10.31
CA THR A 956 -2.26 -32.13 9.83
C THR A 956 -2.86 -30.91 9.12
N ALA A 957 -3.62 -31.15 8.06
CA ALA A 957 -4.44 -30.13 7.43
C ALA A 957 -5.88 -30.59 7.33
N THR A 958 -6.82 -29.66 7.51
CA THR A 958 -8.22 -29.87 7.24
C THR A 958 -8.72 -28.87 6.20
N LEU A 959 -9.54 -29.34 5.26
CA LEU A 959 -10.31 -28.52 4.34
C LEU A 959 -11.79 -28.72 4.63
N HIS A 960 -12.52 -27.62 4.85
CA HIS A 960 -13.98 -27.61 4.91
C HIS A 960 -14.56 -26.86 3.71
N MET A 961 -15.22 -27.57 2.81
CA MET A 961 -16.02 -26.97 1.75
C MET A 961 -17.48 -26.93 2.18
N ILE A 962 -18.10 -25.74 2.20
CA ILE A 962 -19.45 -25.56 2.74
C ILE A 962 -20.31 -24.63 1.90
N ALA A 963 -21.52 -25.08 1.57
CA ALA A 963 -22.52 -24.31 0.83
C ALA A 963 -23.29 -23.28 1.69
N PRO A 964 -23.93 -23.64 2.83
CA PRO A 964 -24.72 -22.71 3.64
C PRO A 964 -23.86 -21.74 4.45
N THR A 965 -23.42 -20.67 3.81
CA THR A 965 -22.57 -19.65 4.44
C THR A 965 -22.92 -18.24 3.97
N GLN A 966 -22.70 -17.28 4.87
CA GLN A 966 -22.85 -15.85 4.60
C GLN A 966 -21.68 -15.30 3.77
N LYS A 967 -20.46 -15.78 4.05
CA LYS A 967 -19.20 -15.26 3.52
C LYS A 967 -18.84 -15.97 2.21
N GLN A 968 -19.52 -15.64 1.12
CA GLN A 968 -19.35 -16.32 -0.17
C GLN A 968 -17.95 -16.12 -0.76
N CYS A 969 -17.24 -17.24 -0.97
CA CYS A 969 -15.87 -17.35 -1.49
C CYS A 969 -14.82 -16.50 -0.74
N GLU A 970 -15.15 -16.00 0.45
CA GLU A 970 -14.19 -15.37 1.36
C GLU A 970 -13.51 -16.48 2.18
N ARG A 971 -12.52 -17.12 1.56
CA ARG A 971 -11.67 -18.14 2.18
C ARG A 971 -11.10 -17.66 3.50
N ARG A 972 -11.03 -18.57 4.47
CA ARG A 972 -10.47 -18.34 5.80
C ARG A 972 -9.72 -19.55 6.31
N GLY A 973 -8.91 -19.37 7.34
CA GLY A 973 -8.25 -20.47 8.01
C GLY A 973 -7.49 -20.10 9.27
N TRP A 974 -7.06 -21.13 9.97
CA TRP A 974 -6.16 -21.06 11.12
C TRP A 974 -4.93 -21.91 10.85
N VAL A 975 -3.76 -21.41 11.22
CA VAL A 975 -2.51 -22.16 11.17
C VAL A 975 -1.90 -22.16 12.56
N TYR A 976 -1.73 -23.33 13.14
CA TYR A 976 -1.14 -23.51 14.45
C TYR A 976 0.31 -23.96 14.26
N GLY A 977 1.23 -23.24 14.88
CA GLY A 977 2.64 -23.55 14.85
C GLY A 977 3.21 -23.77 16.25
N THR A 978 4.48 -24.13 16.31
CA THR A 978 5.19 -24.39 17.57
C THR A 978 5.47 -23.12 18.39
N GLU A 979 5.49 -21.94 17.76
CA GLU A 979 5.83 -20.66 18.41
C GLU A 979 4.71 -19.60 18.31
N GLY A 980 3.60 -19.93 17.67
CA GLY A 980 2.46 -19.03 17.53
C GLY A 980 1.30 -19.62 16.73
N GLU A 981 0.31 -18.79 16.43
CA GLU A 981 -0.81 -19.13 15.56
C GLU A 981 -1.14 -17.99 14.59
N ILE A 982 -1.66 -18.33 13.42
CA ILE A 982 -2.15 -17.39 12.41
C ILE A 982 -3.64 -17.64 12.19
N GLU A 983 -4.45 -16.59 12.27
CA GLU A 983 -5.79 -16.56 11.67
C GLU A 983 -5.70 -15.77 10.37
N TYR A 984 -6.34 -16.26 9.30
CA TYR A 984 -6.43 -15.50 8.06
C TYR A 984 -7.83 -15.55 7.45
N ASP A 985 -8.16 -14.49 6.71
CA ASP A 985 -9.25 -14.47 5.74
C ASP A 985 -8.75 -13.89 4.42
N SER A 986 -9.61 -13.72 3.42
CA SER A 986 -9.19 -13.24 2.09
C SER A 986 -8.59 -11.82 2.07
N ARG A 987 -8.51 -11.12 3.22
CA ARG A 987 -8.00 -9.76 3.34
C ARG A 987 -7.01 -9.55 4.46
N THR A 988 -7.05 -10.34 5.52
CA THR A 988 -6.27 -10.09 6.73
C THR A 988 -5.54 -11.34 7.16
N ILE A 989 -4.31 -11.17 7.65
CA ILE A 989 -3.50 -12.20 8.29
C ILE A 989 -3.18 -11.69 9.69
N ARG A 990 -3.68 -12.38 10.71
CA ARG A 990 -3.50 -12.04 12.13
C ARG A 990 -2.63 -13.09 12.80
N ILE A 991 -1.46 -12.67 13.26
CA ILE A 991 -0.43 -13.53 13.85
C ILE A 991 -0.44 -13.31 15.37
N TYR A 992 -0.48 -14.37 16.15
CA TYR A 992 -0.26 -14.36 17.59
C TYR A 992 1.07 -15.04 17.92
N SER A 993 1.95 -14.35 18.65
CA SER A 993 3.21 -14.94 19.08
C SER A 993 3.12 -15.45 20.53
N PHE A 994 3.47 -16.71 20.77
CA PHE A 994 3.52 -17.28 22.13
C PHE A 994 4.64 -16.66 22.98
N ALA A 995 5.71 -16.20 22.34
CA ALA A 995 6.84 -15.59 23.04
C ALA A 995 6.50 -14.22 23.64
N THR A 996 5.65 -13.43 22.98
CA THR A 996 5.29 -12.07 23.42
C THR A 996 3.87 -11.94 23.95
N ASN A 997 2.99 -12.89 23.63
CA ASN A 997 1.54 -12.81 23.86
C ASN A 997 0.88 -11.59 23.16
N GLU A 998 1.38 -11.22 21.98
CA GLU A 998 0.89 -10.08 21.20
C GLU A 998 0.34 -10.52 19.85
N PHE A 999 -0.64 -9.75 19.35
CA PHE A 999 -1.18 -9.89 18.00
C PHE A 999 -0.54 -8.89 17.04
N THR A 1000 -0.18 -9.37 15.85
CA THR A 1000 0.15 -8.53 14.69
C THR A 1000 -0.87 -8.79 13.59
N THR A 1001 -1.56 -7.75 13.12
CA THR A 1001 -2.51 -7.86 12.01
C THR A 1001 -1.91 -7.21 10.77
N ILE A 1002 -1.89 -7.97 9.67
CA ILE A 1002 -1.49 -7.52 8.35
C ILE A 1002 -2.75 -7.45 7.49
N GLU A 1003 -3.12 -6.25 7.04
CA GLU A 1003 -4.16 -6.06 6.03
C GLU A 1003 -3.53 -6.14 4.65
N ILE A 1004 -4.05 -7.01 3.78
CA ILE A 1004 -3.64 -7.13 2.39
C ILE A 1004 -4.38 -6.05 1.59
N PRO A 1005 -3.64 -5.09 0.99
CA PRO A 1005 -4.25 -4.02 0.20
C PRO A 1005 -5.09 -4.58 -0.95
N LYS A 1006 -6.18 -3.88 -1.28
CA LYS A 1006 -6.92 -4.17 -2.51
C LYS A 1006 -6.05 -3.89 -3.72
N ALA A 1007 -6.22 -4.71 -4.76
CA ALA A 1007 -5.60 -4.40 -6.05
C ALA A 1007 -6.09 -3.03 -6.54
N LYS A 1008 -5.18 -2.24 -7.13
CA LYS A 1008 -5.48 -0.89 -7.62
C LYS A 1008 -6.54 -0.90 -8.72
N ASN A 1009 -6.49 -1.91 -9.60
CA ASN A 1009 -7.51 -2.14 -10.60
C ASN A 1009 -8.70 -2.87 -9.93
N PRO A 1010 -9.91 -2.28 -9.88
CA PRO A 1010 -11.07 -2.94 -9.31
C PRO A 1010 -11.45 -4.25 -10.03
N LYS A 1011 -11.03 -4.44 -11.29
CA LYS A 1011 -11.21 -5.68 -12.04
C LYS A 1011 -10.30 -6.81 -11.52
N GLU A 1012 -9.04 -6.48 -11.21
CA GLU A 1012 -8.08 -7.41 -10.59
C GLU A 1012 -8.56 -7.83 -9.19
N ASP A 1013 -9.06 -6.89 -8.37
CA ASP A 1013 -9.50 -7.18 -7.00
C ASP A 1013 -10.72 -8.13 -6.93
N ARG A 1014 -11.54 -8.18 -7.99
CA ARG A 1014 -12.76 -9.02 -8.10
C ARG A 1014 -12.47 -10.46 -8.55
N THR A 1015 -11.24 -10.78 -8.94
CA THR A 1015 -10.86 -12.08 -9.51
C THR A 1015 -9.94 -12.84 -8.55
N HIS A 1016 -10.54 -13.57 -7.61
CA HIS A 1016 -9.84 -14.33 -6.56
C HIS A 1016 -8.79 -13.52 -5.78
N GLY A 1017 -9.09 -12.24 -5.48
CA GLY A 1017 -8.17 -11.33 -4.79
C GLY A 1017 -6.93 -10.96 -5.60
N GLY A 1018 -7.01 -10.99 -6.94
CA GLY A 1018 -5.91 -10.71 -7.87
C GLY A 1018 -5.16 -11.95 -8.36
N GLY A 1019 -5.58 -13.15 -7.97
CA GLY A 1019 -4.91 -14.41 -8.34
C GLY A 1019 -4.90 -14.69 -9.84
N ASP A 1020 -5.99 -14.40 -10.55
CA ASP A 1020 -6.09 -14.58 -12.00
C ASP A 1020 -5.07 -13.73 -12.77
N TRP A 1021 -4.96 -12.46 -12.38
CA TRP A 1021 -4.01 -11.52 -12.96
C TRP A 1021 -2.57 -11.84 -12.57
N GLY A 1022 -2.35 -12.29 -11.34
CA GLY A 1022 -1.06 -12.81 -10.89
C GLY A 1022 -0.61 -13.99 -11.76
N LEU A 1023 -1.49 -14.97 -11.97
CA LEU A 1023 -1.21 -16.15 -12.79
C LEU A 1023 -0.94 -15.79 -14.26
N ALA A 1024 -1.81 -14.99 -14.89
CA ALA A 1024 -1.63 -14.60 -16.29
C ALA A 1024 -0.30 -13.85 -16.51
N ARG A 1025 0.05 -12.92 -15.61
CA ARG A 1025 1.33 -12.19 -15.68
C ARG A 1025 2.53 -13.12 -15.54
N MET A 1026 2.50 -14.03 -14.57
CA MET A 1026 3.61 -14.97 -14.36
C MET A 1026 3.76 -15.93 -15.53
N TYR A 1027 2.65 -16.39 -16.11
CA TYR A 1027 2.67 -17.22 -17.31
C TYR A 1027 3.28 -16.48 -18.50
N VAL A 1028 2.81 -15.27 -18.83
CA VAL A 1028 3.37 -14.49 -19.94
C VAL A 1028 4.85 -14.15 -19.70
N ALA A 1029 5.23 -13.80 -18.47
CA ALA A 1029 6.63 -13.52 -18.12
C ALA A 1029 7.53 -14.74 -18.29
N ALA A 1030 7.04 -15.94 -17.93
CA ALA A 1030 7.77 -17.18 -18.14
C ALA A 1030 7.98 -17.47 -19.64
N VAL A 1031 6.95 -17.25 -20.46
CA VAL A 1031 7.02 -17.41 -21.91
C VAL A 1031 8.00 -16.40 -22.52
N ASP A 1032 7.94 -15.14 -22.10
CA ASP A 1032 8.85 -14.08 -22.57
C ASP A 1032 10.30 -14.38 -22.22
N ALA A 1033 10.56 -14.88 -21.00
CA ALA A 1033 11.89 -15.28 -20.58
C ALA A 1033 12.48 -16.38 -21.49
N VAL A 1034 11.67 -17.37 -21.89
CA VAL A 1034 12.11 -18.45 -22.79
C VAL A 1034 12.29 -17.93 -24.22
N GLU A 1035 11.28 -17.28 -24.78
CA GLU A 1035 11.24 -16.96 -26.21
C GLU A 1035 12.14 -15.77 -26.59
N ASN A 1036 12.14 -14.73 -25.75
CA ASN A 1036 12.85 -13.48 -26.03
C ASN A 1036 14.17 -13.35 -25.27
N GLN A 1037 14.28 -13.95 -24.08
CA GLN A 1037 15.47 -13.79 -23.21
C GLN A 1037 16.37 -15.02 -23.18
N GLY A 1038 15.98 -16.12 -23.85
CA GLY A 1038 16.80 -17.33 -24.00
C GLY A 1038 16.94 -18.16 -22.73
N TRP A 1039 16.01 -18.05 -21.77
CA TRP A 1039 16.01 -18.85 -20.56
C TRP A 1039 15.70 -20.32 -20.87
N ASP A 1040 16.30 -21.21 -20.07
CA ASP A 1040 15.87 -22.61 -20.03
C ASP A 1040 14.43 -22.70 -19.49
N VAL A 1041 13.64 -23.59 -20.07
CA VAL A 1041 12.21 -23.74 -19.72
C VAL A 1041 12.04 -24.15 -18.27
N ARG A 1042 12.91 -25.03 -17.75
CA ARG A 1042 12.83 -25.48 -16.35
C ARG A 1042 13.12 -24.34 -15.39
N ASP A 1043 14.07 -23.48 -15.74
CA ASP A 1043 14.39 -22.30 -14.92
C ASP A 1043 13.24 -21.28 -14.94
N ALA A 1044 12.67 -21.00 -16.10
CA ALA A 1044 11.49 -20.13 -16.21
C ALA A 1044 10.27 -20.71 -15.47
N GLN A 1045 10.02 -22.02 -15.61
CA GLN A 1045 8.95 -22.74 -14.92
C GLN A 1045 9.07 -22.60 -13.40
N ASN A 1046 10.26 -22.87 -12.85
CA ASN A 1046 10.48 -22.81 -11.41
C ASN A 1046 10.45 -21.38 -10.88
N HIS A 1047 10.98 -20.42 -11.64
CA HIS A 1047 11.10 -19.03 -11.20
C HIS A 1047 9.77 -18.29 -11.22
N PHE A 1048 9.04 -18.35 -12.34
CA PHE A 1048 7.84 -17.54 -12.56
C PHE A 1048 6.56 -18.28 -12.15
N ILE A 1049 6.42 -19.55 -12.54
CA ILE A 1049 5.20 -20.32 -12.28
C ILE A 1049 5.23 -20.92 -10.87
N GLY A 1050 6.37 -21.50 -10.46
CA GLY A 1050 6.50 -22.13 -9.14
C GLY A 1050 5.54 -23.31 -8.93
N CYS A 1051 5.11 -23.93 -10.03
CA CYS A 1051 4.29 -25.14 -10.08
C CYS A 1051 4.72 -25.96 -11.30
N THR A 1052 5.03 -27.24 -11.15
CA THR A 1052 5.30 -28.12 -12.30
C THR A 1052 4.03 -28.87 -12.70
N LEU A 1053 4.01 -29.45 -13.91
CA LEU A 1053 2.93 -30.33 -14.34
C LEU A 1053 2.76 -31.53 -13.38
N GLU A 1054 3.86 -32.08 -12.87
CA GLU A 1054 3.82 -33.14 -11.85
C GLU A 1054 3.17 -32.66 -10.54
N GLU A 1055 3.51 -31.45 -10.07
CA GLU A 1055 2.85 -30.88 -8.89
C GLU A 1055 1.35 -30.66 -9.10
N ALA A 1056 0.95 -30.23 -10.30
CA ALA A 1056 -0.44 -30.07 -10.67
C ALA A 1056 -1.18 -31.41 -10.63
N VAL A 1057 -0.62 -32.46 -11.26
CA VAL A 1057 -1.19 -33.82 -11.26
C VAL A 1057 -1.27 -34.37 -9.84
N ARG A 1058 -0.21 -34.20 -9.03
CA ARG A 1058 -0.18 -34.66 -7.63
C ARG A 1058 -1.25 -33.98 -6.78
N SER A 1059 -1.49 -32.69 -6.98
CA SER A 1059 -2.53 -31.96 -6.25
C SER A 1059 -3.94 -32.45 -6.63
N HIS A 1060 -4.17 -32.76 -7.90
CA HIS A 1060 -5.41 -33.42 -8.36
C HIS A 1060 -5.56 -34.83 -7.79
N ALA A 1061 -4.48 -35.59 -7.71
CA ALA A 1061 -4.47 -36.92 -7.13
C ALA A 1061 -4.87 -36.93 -5.66
N VAL A 1062 -4.52 -35.91 -4.88
CA VAL A 1062 -5.02 -35.74 -3.50
C VAL A 1062 -6.55 -35.56 -3.48
N VAL A 1063 -7.13 -34.86 -4.47
CA VAL A 1063 -8.59 -34.74 -4.61
C VAL A 1063 -9.23 -36.09 -4.91
N PHE A 1064 -8.69 -36.84 -5.86
CA PHE A 1064 -9.20 -38.18 -6.21
C PHE A 1064 -9.10 -39.16 -5.03
N ALA A 1065 -7.98 -39.14 -4.31
CA ALA A 1065 -7.80 -39.92 -3.08
C ALA A 1065 -8.80 -39.51 -1.98
N ALA A 1066 -9.08 -38.22 -1.83
CA ALA A 1066 -10.09 -37.73 -0.88
C ALA A 1066 -11.50 -38.19 -1.27
N GLU A 1067 -11.87 -38.14 -2.54
CA GLU A 1067 -13.16 -38.64 -3.01
C GLU A 1067 -13.29 -40.17 -2.84
N GLU A 1068 -12.24 -40.93 -3.10
CA GLU A 1068 -12.22 -42.36 -2.82
C GLU A 1068 -12.37 -42.65 -1.31
N ALA A 1069 -11.64 -41.92 -0.47
CA ALA A 1069 -11.74 -42.03 0.98
C ALA A 1069 -13.16 -41.75 1.49
N ARG A 1070 -13.85 -40.75 0.91
CA ARG A 1070 -15.24 -40.41 1.22
C ARG A 1070 -16.20 -41.52 0.81
N ARG A 1071 -16.12 -41.99 -0.43
CA ARG A 1071 -17.07 -42.97 -0.99
C ARG A 1071 -16.94 -44.34 -0.35
N GLU A 1072 -15.71 -44.76 -0.06
CA GLU A 1072 -15.42 -46.06 0.54
C GLU A 1072 -15.35 -46.01 2.07
N GLU A 1073 -15.57 -44.84 2.68
CA GLU A 1073 -15.52 -44.61 4.12
C GLU A 1073 -14.22 -45.14 4.76
N LYS A 1074 -13.09 -44.93 4.09
CA LYS A 1074 -11.79 -45.49 4.47
C LYS A 1074 -10.71 -44.43 4.68
N VAL A 1075 -9.62 -44.85 5.31
CA VAL A 1075 -8.38 -44.07 5.36
C VAL A 1075 -7.52 -44.47 4.17
N VAL A 1076 -7.29 -43.53 3.25
CA VAL A 1076 -6.36 -43.74 2.14
C VAL A 1076 -4.95 -43.51 2.64
N LYS A 1077 -4.09 -44.54 2.56
CA LYS A 1077 -2.65 -44.40 2.76
C LYS A 1077 -2.01 -43.93 1.47
N TRP A 1078 -1.48 -42.72 1.47
CA TRP A 1078 -1.07 -42.01 0.26
C TRP A 1078 -0.05 -42.78 -0.57
N GLN A 1079 1.04 -43.27 0.04
CA GLN A 1079 2.11 -43.93 -0.70
C GLN A 1079 1.63 -45.23 -1.39
N GLU A 1080 0.83 -46.04 -0.69
CA GLU A 1080 0.25 -47.28 -1.23
C GLU A 1080 -0.70 -46.96 -2.38
N TRP A 1081 -1.61 -46.00 -2.18
CA TRP A 1081 -2.59 -45.58 -3.17
C TRP A 1081 -1.95 -44.95 -4.40
N TRP A 1082 -0.97 -44.06 -4.22
CA TRP A 1082 -0.24 -43.41 -5.31
C TRP A 1082 0.53 -44.44 -6.13
N ASN A 1083 1.24 -45.37 -5.49
CA ASN A 1083 1.96 -46.43 -6.17
C ASN A 1083 1.03 -47.38 -6.95
N GLN A 1084 -0.14 -47.72 -6.38
CA GLN A 1084 -1.13 -48.56 -7.07
C GLN A 1084 -1.69 -47.88 -8.31
N ASN A 1085 -2.03 -46.59 -8.21
CA ASN A 1085 -2.58 -45.81 -9.33
C ASN A 1085 -1.52 -45.45 -10.39
N LEU A 1086 -0.25 -45.33 -10.01
CA LEU A 1086 0.85 -45.19 -10.97
C LEU A 1086 1.18 -46.53 -11.67
N LYS A 1087 1.34 -47.63 -10.92
CA LYS A 1087 1.73 -48.94 -11.47
C LYS A 1087 0.64 -49.57 -12.32
N SER A 1088 -0.63 -49.42 -11.95
CA SER A 1088 -1.77 -49.92 -12.75
C SER A 1088 -1.86 -49.27 -14.13
N GLN A 1089 -1.21 -48.13 -14.35
CA GLN A 1089 -1.21 -47.42 -15.62
C GLN A 1089 0.11 -47.47 -16.39
N VAL A 1090 1.17 -48.10 -15.85
CA VAL A 1090 2.40 -48.45 -16.59
C VAL A 1090 2.24 -49.82 -17.30
N ALA A 1091 1.19 -50.57 -16.95
CA ALA A 1091 0.88 -51.88 -17.54
C ALA A 1091 -0.08 -51.85 -18.75
N VAL A 1092 -0.30 -50.68 -19.37
CA VAL A 1092 -1.14 -50.51 -20.57
C VAL A 1092 -0.38 -49.79 -21.67
#